data_AF-A0A8K0T5L1-F1
#
_entry.id   AF-A0A8K0T5L1-F1
#
_cell.length_a   1.000
_cell.length_b   1.000
_cell.length_c   1.000
_cell.angle_alpha   90.00
_cell.angle_beta   90.00
_cell.angle_gamma   90.00
#
_symmetry.space_group_name_H-M   'P 1'
#
loop_
_entity.id
_entity.type
_entity.pdbx_description
1 polymer ?
#
loop_
_entity_poly.entity_id
_entity_poly.type
_entity_poly.pdbx_seq_one_letter_code
_entity_poly.pdbx_strand_id
1 'polypeptide(L)'
;MSDYGSRTKMSFSERRGSHLAEDLALFTSDMQYNNSKQLDKAPQRLSHIRGPPTPSMTTPAADYEQGITGSPPPPPTPAASPGPSHRMADWRDADDVEDITSAKIRTFFNRISPGEKQRLLADILTLCASQQLSFVHQFVSPLLKKDPFTSLPDELCLRILSFIDDPKVLARSSQVSKRWKNLLSDDITWKNLCVKHDYNRTASEPVQAISAPEAPTTVTEVGGDEGNNVAAPATVDASQVVGPASFEGALTVAQVAPVAERPQIKTYKSHFKQRYLVEAAWRNGGTSVTKNITQEGGVVTSLHLTPKYIIVALDNAKIHVFDAQGNSLRTLQGHVMGVWAMVPWEDILVSGGCDRDVRVWDLTTGACIHTLRGHTSTVRCLKMSDENTAISGSRDTTLRVWDIRNGVCRHVLVGHGASVRCLEIKGDIVVSGSYDTTAKVWNINTGRCIQTLQGHFSQIYAIAFDGNRVVTGSLDTNVRIWDPRTAECLAILQGHTSLVGQLQMRGDTLVTGGSDGSVRVWSLEKMCPIHRLAAHDNSVTSLQFDDTRVVSGGSDGRVKIWDLKTGHLVRELIAQSEAVWRVAFEDEKCVALALRHGRTVMEVYSFSPPAEELTYERPLSLQQRALEDAPHRPMSAMQLDYRHPQPAVAGPSMEASGSQDVDMRDAVAFNNQLPSQRRPPATFSELEAKTSDNNLVDLIQVLPSRPSSSPINLHTFLRQHRPGGLAISHTTMFSRAARITRAVPLRARPTLVAGSRAVTTNAASATLEKGVPQAEDETFTITLSDESFETYELDPPPYTLETTKKELKNMYRDMVVTRQMEMAADRLYKEKKIRGFCHLSTGQEAVATGIEYALTKEDDIITAYRCHGYAYMRGASVRSIIGELLGRREGIAYGKGGSMHMFTKGFYGGNGIVGAQVPVGAGLAFAHKYQDTKKATVILYGDGASNQGQVFEAFNMAKLWNLPALFGCENNKYGMGTAANRSSALTDYYKRGQYIPGLKVNGMDVLAVKAAVKYGKEYTAAGHGPLVLEYVTYRYGGHSMSDPGTTYRTREEIQRMRSTNDPIAGLKQKILDWSVVSEEELKAIDKDARAHVNEEVAAAEAMAVPEATPKILFEDIYVRGTEPQFIRGRTPDEAFYFN
;
A
#
# COMPACT_ATOMS: atom_id res chain seq x y z
N MET A 1 -44.15 46.84 -32.21
CA MET A 1 -44.82 46.19 -31.05
C MET A 1 -44.25 44.78 -30.97
N SER A 2 -43.24 44.51 -30.15
CA SER A 2 -43.23 44.43 -28.66
C SER A 2 -43.83 43.10 -28.16
N ASP A 3 -43.18 42.29 -27.30
CA ASP A 3 -41.88 42.48 -26.62
C ASP A 3 -41.17 41.16 -26.21
N TYR A 4 -40.12 41.26 -25.39
CA TYR A 4 -39.13 40.23 -25.01
C TYR A 4 -39.56 39.14 -23.99
N GLY A 5 -38.86 38.00 -24.06
CA GLY A 5 -38.59 37.09 -22.92
C GLY A 5 -39.58 35.91 -22.73
N SER A 6 -39.20 34.79 -22.09
CA SER A 6 -37.88 34.29 -21.66
C SER A 6 -37.90 32.74 -21.60
N ARG A 7 -36.79 32.07 -21.20
CA ARG A 7 -36.70 30.60 -21.07
C ARG A 7 -36.11 30.18 -19.72
N THR A 8 -36.72 29.17 -19.10
CA THR A 8 -36.04 28.29 -18.14
C THR A 8 -36.49 26.84 -18.37
N LYS A 9 -35.57 25.87 -18.21
CA LYS A 9 -35.87 24.44 -18.16
C LYS A 9 -35.51 23.89 -16.78
N MET A 10 -36.26 22.91 -16.29
CA MET A 10 -35.87 22.08 -15.14
C MET A 10 -35.61 20.63 -15.55
N SER A 11 -35.19 19.82 -14.58
CA SER A 11 -34.41 18.59 -14.77
C SER A 11 -35.17 17.40 -15.38
N PHE A 12 -34.42 16.37 -15.75
CA PHE A 12 -34.86 15.19 -16.49
C PHE A 12 -34.89 13.94 -15.59
N SER A 13 -35.84 13.89 -14.65
CA SER A 13 -35.92 12.83 -13.64
C SER A 13 -37.34 12.31 -13.39
N GLU A 14 -38.18 12.21 -14.43
CA GLU A 14 -39.51 11.59 -14.38
C GLU A 14 -40.05 11.30 -15.81
N ARG A 15 -39.94 10.04 -16.26
CA ARG A 15 -40.54 9.39 -17.48
C ARG A 15 -39.65 8.18 -17.86
N ARG A 16 -40.15 6.95 -18.07
CA ARG A 16 -41.51 6.37 -18.02
C ARG A 16 -41.43 4.92 -17.52
N GLY A 17 -42.57 4.36 -17.08
CA GLY A 17 -42.85 2.93 -17.16
C GLY A 17 -44.35 2.65 -17.10
N SER A 18 -44.91 1.95 -18.10
CA SER A 18 -46.22 1.27 -18.09
C SER A 18 -46.55 0.64 -19.47
N HIS A 19 -47.60 -0.20 -19.49
CA HIS A 19 -48.11 -1.06 -20.58
C HIS A 19 -47.37 -2.41 -20.73
N LEU A 20 -47.85 -3.55 -20.18
CA LEU A 20 -49.13 -4.30 -20.32
C LEU A 20 -49.16 -5.18 -21.59
N ALA A 21 -49.63 -6.44 -21.59
CA ALA A 21 -49.99 -7.38 -20.51
C ALA A 21 -50.17 -8.83 -21.07
N GLU A 22 -50.70 -9.74 -20.23
CA GLU A 22 -51.28 -11.06 -20.55
C GLU A 22 -50.27 -12.21 -20.86
N ASP A 23 -50.50 -13.48 -20.48
CA ASP A 23 -51.72 -14.11 -19.93
C ASP A 23 -51.46 -15.30 -18.95
N LEU A 24 -52.55 -15.79 -18.34
CA LEU A 24 -52.79 -17.10 -17.70
C LEU A 24 -52.10 -17.50 -16.38
N ALA A 25 -52.84 -17.35 -15.27
CA ALA A 25 -52.76 -18.24 -14.10
C ALA A 25 -54.11 -18.31 -13.34
N LEU A 26 -54.66 -19.53 -13.17
CA LEU A 26 -55.90 -19.87 -12.45
C LEU A 26 -55.73 -21.30 -11.87
N PHE A 27 -56.16 -21.68 -10.67
CA PHE A 27 -56.86 -21.02 -9.55
C PHE A 27 -56.03 -21.23 -8.23
N THR A 28 -56.48 -21.21 -6.95
CA THR A 28 -57.82 -21.19 -6.30
C THR A 28 -57.76 -20.67 -4.84
N SER A 29 -58.95 -20.37 -4.31
CA SER A 29 -59.45 -20.34 -2.92
C SER A 29 -58.77 -21.23 -1.85
N ASP A 30 -58.92 -21.01 -0.53
CA ASP A 30 -59.37 -19.86 0.28
C ASP A 30 -59.14 -20.18 1.78
N MET A 31 -58.98 -19.16 2.62
CA MET A 31 -59.76 -18.98 3.87
C MET A 31 -59.31 -17.75 4.66
N GLN A 32 -60.28 -17.06 5.27
CA GLN A 32 -60.08 -15.92 6.18
C GLN A 32 -60.00 -16.39 7.64
N TYR A 33 -59.46 -15.57 8.56
CA TYR A 33 -60.21 -15.12 9.76
C TYR A 33 -59.49 -13.96 10.49
N ASN A 34 -60.21 -13.27 11.37
CA ASN A 34 -59.83 -12.00 12.02
C ASN A 34 -59.38 -12.14 13.49
N ASN A 35 -58.65 -11.12 13.99
CA ASN A 35 -58.61 -10.63 15.39
C ASN A 35 -58.10 -11.60 16.49
N SER A 36 -57.26 -11.23 17.48
CA SER A 36 -56.90 -9.92 18.07
C SER A 36 -55.79 -10.06 19.14
N LYS A 37 -55.32 -8.93 19.72
CA LYS A 37 -54.92 -8.68 21.15
C LYS A 37 -54.19 -9.78 21.98
N GLN A 38 -53.18 -9.52 22.83
CA GLN A 38 -52.43 -8.31 23.25
C GLN A 38 -51.28 -8.73 24.22
N LEU A 39 -50.41 -7.79 24.64
CA LEU A 39 -49.56 -7.78 25.86
C LEU A 39 -48.21 -8.53 25.88
N ASP A 40 -47.31 -7.97 26.71
CA ASP A 40 -45.87 -8.19 26.78
C ASP A 40 -45.42 -9.30 27.75
N LYS A 41 -44.19 -9.83 27.56
CA LYS A 41 -43.10 -9.73 28.56
C LYS A 41 -41.76 -10.35 28.09
N ALA A 42 -40.68 -9.98 28.79
CA ALA A 42 -39.32 -10.47 28.58
C ALA A 42 -39.02 -11.80 29.34
N PRO A 43 -38.03 -12.60 28.89
CA PRO A 43 -37.68 -13.87 29.53
C PRO A 43 -36.56 -13.77 30.59
N GLN A 44 -36.59 -14.67 31.57
CA GLN A 44 -35.46 -15.05 32.43
C GLN A 44 -35.25 -16.58 32.41
N ARG A 45 -34.11 -17.04 32.97
CA ARG A 45 -33.62 -18.42 32.93
C ARG A 45 -34.40 -19.35 33.88
N LEU A 46 -34.42 -20.67 33.61
CA LEU A 46 -33.78 -21.69 34.48
C LEU A 46 -33.75 -23.13 33.92
N SER A 47 -33.05 -23.99 34.64
CA SER A 47 -32.54 -25.35 34.35
C SER A 47 -33.53 -26.52 34.36
N HIS A 48 -33.12 -27.68 33.82
CA HIS A 48 -33.61 -29.02 34.21
C HIS A 48 -32.47 -30.07 34.29
N ILE A 49 -32.73 -31.24 34.92
CA ILE A 49 -31.75 -32.25 35.36
C ILE A 49 -32.08 -33.67 34.80
N ARG A 50 -31.08 -34.58 34.84
CA ARG A 50 -30.98 -35.91 34.18
C ARG A 50 -32.00 -37.01 34.57
N GLY A 51 -32.16 -37.98 33.66
CA GLY A 51 -32.42 -39.42 33.91
C GLY A 51 -31.31 -40.32 33.30
N PRO A 52 -31.32 -41.66 33.50
CA PRO A 52 -30.12 -42.52 33.38
C PRO A 52 -30.19 -43.56 32.20
N PRO A 53 -29.38 -44.65 32.07
CA PRO A 53 -28.35 -44.67 31.00
C PRO A 53 -28.15 -45.98 30.17
N THR A 54 -27.46 -45.86 29.02
CA THR A 54 -26.70 -46.93 28.29
C THR A 54 -27.51 -48.10 27.65
N PRO A 55 -27.00 -48.84 26.62
CA PRO A 55 -25.61 -49.07 26.21
C PRO A 55 -25.20 -48.51 24.81
N SER A 56 -24.13 -49.05 24.25
CA SER A 56 -23.25 -48.43 23.23
C SER A 56 -23.52 -48.81 21.78
N MET A 57 -23.03 -47.97 20.86
CA MET A 57 -22.13 -48.38 19.77
C MET A 57 -21.33 -47.15 19.30
N THR A 58 -20.02 -47.31 19.08
CA THR A 58 -19.09 -46.23 18.70
C THR A 58 -18.80 -46.22 17.22
N THR A 59 -19.09 -45.09 16.56
CA THR A 59 -18.53 -44.73 15.25
C THR A 59 -18.56 -43.20 15.13
N PRO A 60 -17.45 -42.57 14.69
CA PRO A 60 -17.54 -41.23 14.12
C PRO A 60 -16.80 -41.14 12.78
N ALA A 61 -17.56 -40.91 11.72
CA ALA A 61 -17.12 -40.06 10.61
C ALA A 61 -17.76 -38.68 10.81
N ALA A 62 -17.08 -37.60 10.37
CA ALA A 62 -17.58 -36.22 10.15
C ALA A 62 -18.54 -35.62 11.22
N ASP A 63 -18.20 -34.54 11.90
CA ASP A 63 -18.24 -33.19 11.31
C ASP A 63 -17.62 -32.14 12.26
N TYR A 64 -17.26 -30.98 11.73
CA TYR A 64 -17.23 -29.71 12.49
C TYR A 64 -17.34 -28.52 11.55
N GLU A 65 -18.44 -27.77 11.62
CA GLU A 65 -18.58 -26.48 10.93
C GLU A 65 -17.72 -25.41 11.61
N GLN A 66 -17.06 -24.55 10.82
CA GLN A 66 -16.61 -23.23 11.27
C GLN A 66 -16.88 -22.18 10.19
N GLY A 67 -17.44 -21.04 10.61
CA GLY A 67 -18.01 -20.05 9.71
C GLY A 67 -17.00 -19.07 9.10
N ILE A 68 -17.22 -18.78 7.81
CA ILE A 68 -16.93 -17.55 7.06
C ILE A 68 -16.00 -16.53 7.79
N THR A 69 -14.68 -16.75 7.73
CA THR A 69 -13.68 -15.66 7.76
C THR A 69 -12.58 -15.94 6.75
N GLY A 70 -12.31 -14.96 5.86
CA GLY A 70 -11.40 -15.13 4.73
C GLY A 70 -9.94 -14.87 5.08
N SER A 71 -9.32 -15.76 5.84
CA SER A 71 -7.89 -15.70 6.17
C SER A 71 -7.22 -17.06 5.97
N PRO A 72 -5.97 -17.12 5.46
CA PRO A 72 -5.20 -18.36 5.49
C PRO A 72 -4.91 -18.75 6.96
N PRO A 73 -4.78 -20.06 7.26
CA PRO A 73 -4.30 -20.46 8.58
C PRO A 73 -2.89 -19.88 8.82
N PRO A 74 -2.57 -19.40 10.04
CA PRO A 74 -1.24 -18.91 10.35
C PRO A 74 -0.19 -20.01 10.16
N PRO A 75 1.09 -19.66 9.96
CA PRO A 75 2.18 -20.64 10.02
C PRO A 75 2.12 -21.41 11.35
N PRO A 76 2.54 -22.68 11.40
CA PRO A 76 2.32 -23.55 12.55
C PRO A 76 2.87 -22.92 13.83
N THR A 77 1.95 -22.47 14.69
CA THR A 77 2.27 -21.84 15.97
C THR A 77 3.16 -22.78 16.77
N PRO A 78 4.25 -22.31 17.40
CA PRO A 78 4.98 -23.10 18.39
C PRO A 78 3.97 -23.65 19.40
N ALA A 79 3.91 -24.98 19.53
CA ALA A 79 2.88 -25.65 20.33
C ALA A 79 2.84 -25.04 21.73
N ALA A 80 1.65 -24.60 22.15
CA ALA A 80 1.46 -23.78 23.33
C ALA A 80 2.17 -24.36 24.56
N SER A 81 2.89 -23.51 25.29
CA SER A 81 3.50 -23.89 26.58
C SER A 81 2.43 -24.50 27.48
N PRO A 82 2.66 -25.66 28.12
CA PRO A 82 1.65 -26.32 28.92
C PRO A 82 1.09 -25.39 30.01
N GLY A 83 -0.21 -25.14 29.95
CA GLY A 83 -0.90 -24.37 30.99
C GLY A 83 -0.92 -25.14 32.32
N PRO A 84 -1.04 -24.46 33.48
CA PRO A 84 -1.08 -25.11 34.80
C PRO A 84 -2.21 -26.14 34.98
N SER A 85 -3.19 -26.15 34.08
CA SER A 85 -4.37 -27.01 34.07
C SER A 85 -4.20 -28.32 33.29
N HIS A 86 -3.01 -28.63 32.75
CA HIS A 86 -2.76 -29.90 32.06
C HIS A 86 -2.70 -31.06 33.07
N ARG A 87 -3.88 -31.56 33.48
CA ARG A 87 -3.99 -32.77 34.31
C ARG A 87 -3.26 -33.91 33.61
N MET A 88 -2.41 -34.61 34.36
CA MET A 88 -1.88 -35.91 33.93
C MET A 88 -3.04 -36.90 33.79
N ALA A 89 -2.93 -37.85 32.85
CA ALA A 89 -3.88 -38.95 32.74
C ALA A 89 -3.85 -39.79 34.03
N ASP A 90 -5.01 -39.97 34.64
CA ASP A 90 -5.18 -40.56 35.97
C ASP A 90 -5.80 -41.96 35.80
N TRP A 91 -4.95 -42.98 35.72
CA TRP A 91 -5.30 -44.33 35.24
C TRP A 91 -5.97 -45.22 36.31
N ARG A 92 -6.92 -44.67 37.07
CA ARG A 92 -7.58 -45.39 38.19
C ARG A 92 -8.67 -46.37 37.77
N ASP A 93 -9.01 -46.38 36.49
CA ASP A 93 -10.03 -47.24 35.88
C ASP A 93 -9.41 -48.43 35.11
N ALA A 94 -8.15 -48.77 35.38
CA ALA A 94 -7.51 -50.02 34.94
C ALA A 94 -7.78 -51.14 35.96
N ASP A 95 -7.99 -52.38 35.50
CA ASP A 95 -8.37 -53.51 36.36
C ASP A 95 -7.39 -53.71 37.55
N ASP A 96 -7.94 -54.03 38.73
CA ASP A 96 -7.21 -54.20 40.01
C ASP A 96 -5.98 -55.15 39.92
N VAL A 97 -5.96 -56.03 38.91
CA VAL A 97 -4.88 -57.00 38.67
C VAL A 97 -3.68 -56.38 37.95
N GLU A 98 -3.89 -55.40 37.07
CA GLU A 98 -2.81 -54.73 36.34
C GLU A 98 -2.06 -53.70 37.20
N ASP A 99 -2.78 -52.94 38.04
CA ASP A 99 -2.17 -51.85 38.81
C ASP A 99 -1.18 -52.35 39.86
N ILE A 100 -1.39 -53.55 40.43
CA ILE A 100 -0.41 -54.22 41.31
C ILE A 100 0.93 -54.45 40.58
N THR A 101 0.90 -54.78 39.29
CA THR A 101 2.10 -55.04 38.48
C THR A 101 2.76 -53.72 38.10
N SER A 102 1.98 -52.72 37.69
CA SER A 102 2.44 -51.36 37.39
C SER A 102 3.08 -50.68 38.60
N ALA A 103 2.50 -50.83 39.80
CA ALA A 103 3.04 -50.30 41.05
C ALA A 103 4.36 -50.98 41.46
N LYS A 104 4.48 -52.31 41.26
CA LYS A 104 5.74 -53.05 41.46
C LYS A 104 6.83 -52.56 40.51
N ILE A 105 6.53 -52.41 39.23
CA ILE A 105 7.47 -51.88 38.22
C ILE A 105 7.91 -50.45 38.58
N ARG A 106 6.97 -49.55 38.93
CA ARG A 106 7.27 -48.18 39.37
C ARG A 106 8.17 -48.14 40.62
N THR A 107 7.93 -49.03 41.58
CA THR A 107 8.73 -49.16 42.81
C THR A 107 10.14 -49.68 42.53
N PHE A 108 10.26 -50.68 41.64
CA PHE A 108 11.55 -51.21 41.19
C PHE A 108 12.36 -50.17 40.41
N PHE A 109 11.73 -49.51 39.42
CA PHE A 109 12.34 -48.46 38.60
C PHE A 109 12.83 -47.27 39.43
N ASN A 110 12.18 -46.97 40.56
CA ASN A 110 12.67 -45.94 41.48
C ASN A 110 13.93 -46.36 42.26
N ARG A 111 14.09 -47.65 42.60
CA ARG A 111 15.19 -48.18 43.44
C ARG A 111 16.50 -48.49 42.70
N ILE A 112 16.44 -48.86 41.42
CA ILE A 112 17.65 -49.15 40.61
C ILE A 112 18.49 -47.90 40.31
N SER A 113 19.76 -48.07 39.96
CA SER A 113 20.70 -46.97 39.68
C SER A 113 20.42 -46.24 38.35
N PRO A 114 20.93 -45.01 38.13
CA PRO A 114 20.66 -44.25 36.90
C PRO A 114 21.06 -44.97 35.59
N GLY A 115 22.16 -45.72 35.59
CA GLY A 115 22.58 -46.52 34.42
C GLY A 115 21.65 -47.70 34.15
N GLU A 116 21.17 -48.37 35.21
CA GLU A 116 20.18 -49.44 35.09
C GLU A 116 18.82 -48.89 34.61
N LYS A 117 18.41 -47.69 35.04
CA LYS A 117 17.20 -47.01 34.51
C LYS A 117 17.34 -46.72 33.01
N GLN A 118 18.49 -46.23 32.56
CA GLN A 118 18.74 -45.99 31.14
C GLN A 118 18.71 -47.28 30.33
N ARG A 119 19.33 -48.36 30.83
CA ARG A 119 19.29 -49.67 30.19
C ARG A 119 17.86 -50.23 30.10
N LEU A 120 17.14 -50.25 31.21
CA LEU A 120 15.76 -50.75 31.26
C LEU A 120 14.80 -49.95 30.38
N LEU A 121 14.99 -48.62 30.28
CA LEU A 121 14.25 -47.79 29.31
C LEU A 121 14.62 -48.14 27.86
N ALA A 122 15.89 -48.35 27.54
CA ALA A 122 16.32 -48.75 26.21
C ALA A 122 15.74 -50.11 25.80
N ASP A 123 15.87 -51.11 26.68
CA ASP A 123 15.36 -52.47 26.47
C ASP A 123 13.83 -52.44 26.23
N ILE A 124 13.06 -51.71 27.06
CA ILE A 124 11.61 -51.54 26.88
C ILE A 124 11.28 -50.81 25.57
N LEU A 125 11.97 -49.72 25.24
CA LEU A 125 11.71 -48.94 24.03
C LEU A 125 12.04 -49.71 22.74
N THR A 126 13.03 -50.62 22.78
CA THR A 126 13.31 -51.52 21.64
C THR A 126 12.22 -52.57 21.38
N LEU A 127 11.34 -52.81 22.35
CA LEU A 127 10.17 -53.69 22.20
C LEU A 127 8.90 -52.94 21.75
N CYS A 128 8.94 -51.62 21.63
CA CYS A 128 7.79 -50.79 21.24
C CYS A 128 7.64 -50.65 19.71
N ALA A 129 6.42 -50.80 19.22
CA ALA A 129 6.05 -50.47 17.84
C ALA A 129 6.04 -48.95 17.60
N SER A 130 6.06 -48.54 16.33
CA SER A 130 6.12 -47.12 15.92
C SER A 130 4.99 -46.25 16.51
N GLN A 131 3.78 -46.80 16.66
CA GLN A 131 2.65 -46.13 17.31
C GLN A 131 2.90 -45.87 18.82
N GLN A 132 3.48 -46.85 19.52
CA GLN A 132 3.81 -46.74 20.95
C GLN A 132 4.97 -45.75 21.17
N LEU A 133 6.00 -45.78 20.32
CA LEU A 133 7.09 -44.80 20.35
C LEU A 133 6.57 -43.37 20.06
N SER A 134 5.61 -43.23 19.14
CA SER A 134 4.96 -41.95 18.84
C SER A 134 4.17 -41.41 20.03
N PHE A 135 3.51 -42.29 20.81
CA PHE A 135 2.84 -41.95 22.06
C PHE A 135 3.85 -41.51 23.13
N VAL A 136 4.93 -42.28 23.37
CA VAL A 136 5.99 -41.92 24.33
C VAL A 136 6.62 -40.55 24.00
N HIS A 137 6.87 -40.26 22.73
CA HIS A 137 7.41 -38.97 22.30
C HIS A 137 6.53 -37.77 22.72
N GLN A 138 5.20 -37.92 22.79
CA GLN A 138 4.30 -36.85 23.23
C GLN A 138 4.50 -36.47 24.71
N PHE A 139 4.95 -37.41 25.56
CA PHE A 139 5.26 -37.14 26.97
C PHE A 139 6.72 -36.72 27.19
N VAL A 140 7.66 -37.28 26.43
CA VAL A 140 9.09 -36.95 26.54
C VAL A 140 9.41 -35.57 25.97
N SER A 141 8.86 -35.21 24.81
CA SER A 141 9.20 -33.97 24.11
C SER A 141 8.91 -32.68 24.92
N PRO A 142 7.78 -32.55 25.66
CA PRO A 142 7.55 -31.40 26.54
C PRO A 142 8.53 -31.32 27.71
N LEU A 143 8.88 -32.46 28.32
CA LEU A 143 9.76 -32.53 29.51
C LEU A 143 11.22 -32.19 29.21
N LEU A 144 11.65 -32.29 27.95
CA LEU A 144 12.99 -31.90 27.51
C LEU A 144 13.12 -30.41 27.14
N LYS A 145 12.01 -29.66 27.02
CA LYS A 145 12.05 -28.23 26.72
C LYS A 145 12.46 -27.43 27.96
N LYS A 146 13.47 -26.57 27.80
CA LYS A 146 13.90 -25.57 28.78
C LYS A 146 13.71 -24.18 28.20
N ASP A 147 13.41 -23.20 29.05
CA ASP A 147 13.40 -21.78 28.65
C ASP A 147 14.86 -21.31 28.48
N PRO A 148 15.33 -21.01 27.25
CA PRO A 148 16.72 -20.63 27.02
C PRO A 148 17.09 -19.35 27.77
N PHE A 149 16.13 -18.44 28.00
CA PHE A 149 16.37 -17.19 28.73
C PHE A 149 16.49 -17.40 30.24
N THR A 150 16.35 -18.63 30.76
CA THR A 150 16.78 -18.97 32.13
C THR A 150 18.26 -19.34 32.21
N SER A 151 18.90 -19.68 31.09
CA SER A 151 20.27 -20.22 31.02
C SER A 151 21.28 -19.34 30.27
N LEU A 152 20.81 -18.42 29.43
CA LEU A 152 21.67 -17.48 28.70
C LEU A 152 22.00 -16.22 29.55
N PRO A 153 23.14 -15.56 29.29
CA PRO A 153 23.41 -14.19 29.74
C PRO A 153 22.37 -13.19 29.22
N ASP A 154 22.11 -12.15 30.00
CA ASP A 154 21.04 -11.19 29.68
C ASP A 154 21.34 -10.36 28.42
N GLU A 155 22.61 -10.14 28.07
CA GLU A 155 23.02 -9.49 26.82
C GLU A 155 22.61 -10.31 25.59
N LEU A 156 22.71 -11.65 25.67
CA LEU A 156 22.25 -12.53 24.59
C LEU A 156 20.72 -12.61 24.55
N CYS A 157 20.05 -12.63 25.71
CA CYS A 157 18.59 -12.56 25.79
C CYS A 157 18.06 -11.26 25.17
N LEU A 158 18.61 -10.09 25.55
CA LEU A 158 18.28 -8.79 24.99
C LEU A 158 18.62 -8.71 23.49
N ARG A 159 19.75 -9.28 23.06
CA ARG A 159 20.09 -9.34 21.62
C ARG A 159 19.09 -10.18 20.84
N ILE A 160 18.63 -11.31 21.36
CA ILE A 160 17.57 -12.12 20.72
C ILE A 160 16.25 -11.34 20.67
N LEU A 161 15.85 -10.69 21.77
CA LEU A 161 14.65 -9.86 21.83
C LEU A 161 14.70 -8.65 20.88
N SER A 162 15.89 -8.08 20.62
CA SER A 162 16.08 -6.94 19.70
C SER A 162 15.80 -7.24 18.22
N PHE A 163 15.65 -8.52 17.84
CA PHE A 163 15.21 -8.95 16.51
C PHE A 163 13.68 -9.07 16.38
N ILE A 164 12.93 -8.84 17.46
CA ILE A 164 11.45 -8.91 17.45
C ILE A 164 10.88 -7.51 17.17
N ASP A 165 10.45 -7.28 15.93
CA ASP A 165 9.92 -6.00 15.48
C ASP A 165 8.43 -5.79 15.77
N ASP A 166 7.67 -6.83 16.17
CA ASP A 166 6.27 -6.69 16.57
C ASP A 166 6.15 -6.33 18.07
N PRO A 167 5.71 -5.12 18.45
CA PRO A 167 5.46 -4.75 19.84
C PRO A 167 4.41 -5.65 20.52
N LYS A 168 3.48 -6.27 19.77
CA LYS A 168 2.52 -7.23 20.32
C LYS A 168 3.16 -8.58 20.65
N VAL A 169 4.25 -8.97 19.98
CA VAL A 169 5.05 -10.13 20.43
C VAL A 169 5.79 -9.73 21.71
N LEU A 170 6.52 -8.61 21.73
CA LEU A 170 7.24 -8.16 22.94
C LEU A 170 6.30 -8.02 24.16
N ALA A 171 5.13 -7.40 24.01
CA ALA A 171 4.16 -7.25 25.10
C ALA A 171 3.58 -8.59 25.60
N ARG A 172 3.48 -9.62 24.74
CA ARG A 172 3.11 -10.99 25.15
C ARG A 172 4.30 -11.72 25.79
N SER A 173 5.49 -11.56 25.24
CA SER A 173 6.75 -12.09 25.79
C SER A 173 6.98 -11.61 27.22
N SER A 174 6.66 -10.36 27.57
CA SER A 174 6.75 -9.87 28.96
C SER A 174 5.77 -10.51 29.95
N GLN A 175 4.84 -11.35 29.47
CA GLN A 175 3.87 -12.08 30.30
C GLN A 175 4.26 -13.55 30.52
N VAL A 176 5.35 -14.03 29.89
CA VAL A 176 5.80 -15.43 29.96
C VAL A 176 6.31 -15.81 31.36
N SER A 177 7.14 -14.96 31.98
CA SER A 177 7.63 -15.15 33.35
C SER A 177 8.19 -13.86 33.95
N LYS A 178 8.49 -13.86 35.26
CA LYS A 178 9.21 -12.75 35.94
C LYS A 178 10.49 -12.34 35.20
N ARG A 179 11.33 -13.30 34.77
CA ARG A 179 12.60 -12.99 34.08
C ARG A 179 12.37 -12.35 32.71
N TRP A 180 11.41 -12.86 31.93
CA TRP A 180 11.05 -12.25 30.64
C TRP A 180 10.49 -10.83 30.82
N LYS A 181 9.70 -10.57 31.88
CA LYS A 181 9.23 -9.22 32.22
C LYS A 181 10.39 -8.28 32.61
N ASN A 182 11.36 -8.77 33.39
CA ASN A 182 12.53 -8.00 33.80
C ASN A 182 13.43 -7.64 32.60
N LEU A 183 13.71 -8.60 31.71
CA LEU A 183 14.42 -8.38 30.45
C LEU A 183 13.71 -7.32 29.59
N LEU A 184 12.40 -7.43 29.41
CA LEU A 184 11.59 -6.48 28.63
C LEU A 184 11.23 -5.18 29.37
N SER A 185 11.94 -4.92 30.47
CA SER A 185 12.00 -3.61 31.14
C SER A 185 13.33 -2.89 30.86
N ASP A 186 14.23 -3.44 30.04
CA ASP A 186 15.28 -2.69 29.36
C ASP A 186 14.69 -1.66 28.40
N ASP A 187 15.16 -0.42 28.46
CA ASP A 187 14.64 0.69 27.68
C ASP A 187 15.34 0.86 26.32
N ILE A 188 16.49 0.21 26.09
CA ILE A 188 17.20 0.23 24.79
C ILE A 188 16.38 -0.51 23.73
N THR A 189 15.80 -1.66 24.10
CA THR A 189 14.91 -2.44 23.23
C THR A 189 13.71 -1.61 22.76
N TRP A 190 13.08 -0.85 23.68
CA TRP A 190 11.95 0.03 23.34
C TRP A 190 12.39 1.29 22.59
N LYS A 191 13.56 1.86 22.87
CA LYS A 191 14.15 2.96 22.09
C LYS A 191 14.34 2.56 20.62
N ASN A 192 14.86 1.36 20.37
CA ASN A 192 15.04 0.84 19.02
C ASN A 192 13.69 0.64 18.30
N LEU A 193 12.64 0.23 19.03
CA LEU A 193 11.27 0.19 18.48
C LEU A 193 10.71 1.59 18.19
N CYS A 194 10.94 2.59 19.06
CA CYS A 194 10.53 3.97 18.78
C CYS A 194 11.10 4.49 17.45
N VAL A 195 12.39 4.22 17.19
CA VAL A 195 13.03 4.59 15.92
C VAL A 195 12.43 3.81 14.74
N LYS A 196 12.24 2.49 14.86
CA LYS A 196 11.65 1.64 13.79
C LYS A 196 10.20 2.00 13.44
N HIS A 197 9.45 2.59 14.35
CA HIS A 197 8.05 3.03 14.16
C HIS A 197 7.89 4.53 13.92
N ASP A 198 8.99 5.29 13.77
CA ASP A 198 9.01 6.76 13.68
C ASP A 198 8.39 7.49 14.88
N TYR A 199 8.20 6.81 16.02
CA TYR A 199 7.70 7.35 17.29
C TYR A 199 8.75 8.19 18.04
N ASN A 200 9.60 8.89 17.30
CA ASN A 200 10.62 9.77 17.86
C ASN A 200 9.96 10.89 18.71
N ARG A 201 10.70 11.41 19.69
CA ARG A 201 10.30 12.68 20.33
C ARG A 201 10.53 13.80 19.32
N THR A 202 9.43 14.38 18.84
CA THR A 202 9.47 15.55 17.97
C THR A 202 10.10 16.73 18.71
N ALA A 203 10.90 17.53 18.00
CA ALA A 203 11.62 18.69 18.56
C ALA A 203 10.71 19.86 18.99
N SER A 204 9.40 19.62 19.11
CA SER A 204 8.37 20.55 19.58
C SER A 204 8.09 20.42 21.09
N GLU A 205 8.58 19.37 21.77
CA GLU A 205 8.64 19.37 23.24
C GLU A 205 9.89 20.15 23.71
N PRO A 206 9.74 21.18 24.56
CA PRO A 206 10.90 21.89 25.10
C PRO A 206 11.68 20.96 26.03
N VAL A 207 12.97 20.75 25.71
CA VAL A 207 13.88 19.96 26.54
C VAL A 207 14.13 20.71 27.85
N GLN A 208 13.41 20.36 28.91
CA GLN A 208 13.86 20.66 30.27
C GLN A 208 15.18 19.91 30.50
N ALA A 209 16.28 20.66 30.49
CA ALA A 209 17.61 20.11 30.64
C ALA A 209 17.80 19.49 32.03
N ILE A 210 17.92 18.16 32.08
CA ILE A 210 18.31 17.45 33.30
C ILE A 210 19.80 17.68 33.53
N SER A 211 20.13 18.71 34.31
CA SER A 211 21.35 18.77 35.15
C SER A 211 21.30 20.02 36.02
N ALA A 212 21.06 19.85 37.33
CA ALA A 212 21.52 20.82 38.31
C ALA A 212 23.04 20.64 38.48
N PRO A 213 23.86 21.71 38.49
CA PRO A 213 25.22 21.63 39.00
C PRO A 213 25.19 21.42 40.51
N GLU A 214 26.02 20.50 41.02
CA GLU A 214 26.19 20.33 42.46
C GLU A 214 26.89 21.56 43.04
N ALA A 215 26.34 22.14 44.11
CA ALA A 215 27.01 23.18 44.87
C ALA A 215 28.10 22.53 45.76
N PRO A 216 29.34 23.05 45.77
CA PRO A 216 30.43 22.42 46.52
C PRO A 216 30.26 22.57 48.03
N THR A 217 30.61 21.53 48.78
CA THR A 217 30.68 21.55 50.24
C THR A 217 31.87 22.37 50.72
N THR A 218 31.60 23.50 51.38
CA THR A 218 32.58 24.22 52.21
C THR A 218 32.10 24.28 53.66
N VAL A 219 33.05 24.10 54.58
CA VAL A 219 32.83 23.99 56.04
C VAL A 219 33.04 25.37 56.70
N THR A 220 32.83 25.46 58.01
CA THR A 220 32.98 26.66 58.88
C THR A 220 31.94 27.75 58.65
N GLU A 221 31.57 28.56 59.64
CA GLU A 221 31.32 28.43 61.09
C GLU A 221 30.92 29.86 61.55
N VAL A 222 30.11 29.93 62.61
CA VAL A 222 29.80 31.08 63.47
C VAL A 222 30.65 32.36 63.31
N GLY A 223 30.00 33.52 63.05
CA GLY A 223 30.59 34.82 63.36
C GLY A 223 29.85 36.08 62.87
N GLY A 224 29.62 37.03 63.79
CA GLY A 224 29.77 38.48 63.52
C GLY A 224 28.72 39.25 62.69
N ASP A 225 27.61 39.60 63.34
CA ASP A 225 27.13 40.99 63.60
C ASP A 225 27.02 42.08 62.49
N GLU A 226 26.37 43.18 62.89
CA GLU A 226 26.26 44.53 62.29
C GLU A 226 25.53 44.72 60.92
N GLY A 227 24.41 45.46 60.98
CA GLY A 227 24.41 46.74 60.23
C GLY A 227 23.28 47.06 59.24
N ASN A 228 22.05 47.30 59.75
CA ASN A 228 21.12 48.39 59.35
C ASN A 228 20.73 48.65 57.86
N ASN A 229 19.53 49.15 57.52
CA ASN A 229 18.18 49.14 58.13
C ASN A 229 17.17 49.77 57.11
N VAL A 230 15.89 49.90 57.49
CA VAL A 230 14.82 50.71 56.85
C VAL A 230 14.28 50.17 55.50
N ALA A 231 12.96 50.00 55.30
CA ALA A 231 11.84 49.80 56.24
C ALA A 231 10.63 49.22 55.49
N ALA A 232 9.83 48.41 56.19
CA ALA A 232 8.40 48.27 55.90
C ALA A 232 7.60 49.25 56.80
N PRO A 233 6.27 49.37 56.62
CA PRO A 233 5.44 48.65 57.59
C PRO A 233 4.22 47.93 56.97
N ALA A 234 3.79 46.87 57.66
CA ALA A 234 2.49 46.21 57.48
C ALA A 234 1.57 46.54 58.68
N THR A 235 0.72 45.58 59.13
CA THR A 235 -0.21 45.62 60.30
C THR A 235 -1.56 46.34 60.05
N VAL A 236 -2.71 46.05 60.70
CA VAL A 236 -3.28 44.95 61.55
C VAL A 236 -4.83 45.13 61.60
N ASP A 237 -5.68 44.22 62.11
CA ASP A 237 -5.81 42.74 62.09
C ASP A 237 -7.13 42.31 62.82
N ALA A 238 -7.49 41.02 62.74
CA ALA A 238 -8.26 40.21 63.71
C ALA A 238 -9.80 40.35 63.91
N SER A 239 -10.43 39.17 64.03
CA SER A 239 -11.60 38.81 64.88
C SER A 239 -13.03 39.32 64.56
N GLN A 240 -14.15 38.70 65.00
CA GLN A 240 -14.57 37.28 65.14
C GLN A 240 -16.11 37.21 65.46
N VAL A 241 -16.73 35.99 65.45
CA VAL A 241 -17.99 35.58 66.16
C VAL A 241 -19.40 35.89 65.56
N VAL A 242 -20.05 34.82 65.05
CA VAL A 242 -21.48 34.36 65.17
C VAL A 242 -22.68 35.23 64.66
N GLY A 243 -23.62 34.58 63.93
CA GLY A 243 -24.95 35.09 63.49
C GLY A 243 -26.14 34.52 64.30
N PRO A 244 -27.30 34.10 63.73
CA PRO A 244 -27.73 34.08 62.32
C PRO A 244 -29.17 34.63 62.04
N ALA A 245 -29.54 34.86 60.77
CA ALA A 245 -30.94 34.91 60.30
C ALA A 245 -31.07 34.70 58.76
N SER A 246 -32.15 34.05 58.34
CA SER A 246 -32.46 33.55 56.98
C SER A 246 -33.01 34.58 55.97
N PHE A 247 -32.61 34.49 54.70
CA PHE A 247 -33.52 34.00 53.63
C PHE A 247 -32.74 33.47 52.39
N GLU A 248 -33.45 32.90 51.41
CA GLU A 248 -32.91 31.99 50.38
C GLU A 248 -32.40 32.68 49.09
N GLY A 249 -31.50 32.00 48.36
CA GLY A 249 -31.00 32.43 47.04
C GLY A 249 -29.73 31.70 46.60
N ALA A 250 -29.84 30.40 46.26
CA ALA A 250 -28.67 29.54 46.06
C ALA A 250 -27.89 29.81 44.76
N LEU A 251 -26.67 30.34 44.89
CA LEU A 251 -25.63 30.30 43.84
C LEU A 251 -24.76 29.05 44.03
N THR A 252 -24.76 28.14 43.05
CA THR A 252 -23.83 27.01 43.00
C THR A 252 -22.45 27.48 42.53
N VAL A 253 -21.54 27.71 43.48
CA VAL A 253 -20.11 27.92 43.18
C VAL A 253 -19.56 26.66 42.52
N ALA A 254 -19.23 26.75 41.24
CA ALA A 254 -18.59 25.66 40.52
C ALA A 254 -17.19 25.41 41.11
N GLN A 255 -16.95 24.19 41.59
CA GLN A 255 -15.62 23.77 42.03
C GLN A 255 -14.67 23.82 40.83
N VAL A 256 -13.61 24.62 40.92
CA VAL A 256 -12.49 24.55 39.98
C VAL A 256 -11.76 23.25 40.26
N ALA A 257 -12.05 22.22 39.46
CA ALA A 257 -11.34 20.95 39.53
C ALA A 257 -9.84 21.18 39.25
N PRO A 258 -8.92 20.49 39.95
CA PRO A 258 -7.50 20.59 39.66
C PRO A 258 -7.23 20.23 38.19
N VAL A 259 -6.44 21.05 37.50
CA VAL A 259 -5.91 20.68 36.18
C VAL A 259 -5.00 19.47 36.39
N ALA A 260 -5.44 18.30 35.94
CA ALA A 260 -4.66 17.07 36.06
C ALA A 260 -3.41 17.17 35.17
N GLU A 261 -2.26 17.47 35.77
CA GLU A 261 -0.98 17.46 35.06
C GLU A 261 -0.74 16.09 34.42
N ARG A 262 -0.27 16.11 33.16
CA ARG A 262 -0.01 14.88 32.41
C ARG A 262 1.12 14.08 33.12
N PRO A 263 0.98 12.76 33.28
CA PRO A 263 2.06 11.95 33.86
C PRO A 263 3.31 12.05 32.96
N GLN A 264 4.40 12.60 33.50
CA GLN A 264 5.62 12.80 32.71
C GLN A 264 6.17 11.46 32.18
N ILE A 265 6.46 11.43 30.88
CA ILE A 265 6.94 10.25 30.15
C ILE A 265 8.43 10.02 30.49
N LYS A 266 8.71 9.05 31.35
CA LYS A 266 10.06 8.80 31.91
C LYS A 266 10.87 7.71 31.20
N THR A 267 10.26 6.91 30.32
CA THR A 267 10.92 5.77 29.64
C THR A 267 10.52 5.67 28.18
N TYR A 268 11.39 5.12 27.33
CA TYR A 268 11.07 4.78 25.94
C TYR A 268 9.92 3.77 25.85
N LYS A 269 9.83 2.83 26.79
CA LYS A 269 8.71 1.89 26.90
C LYS A 269 7.36 2.59 27.11
N SER A 270 7.29 3.56 28.02
CA SER A 270 6.04 4.32 28.27
C SER A 270 5.70 5.24 27.10
N HIS A 271 6.71 5.91 26.52
CA HIS A 271 6.56 6.69 25.28
C HIS A 271 6.01 5.87 24.13
N PHE A 272 6.60 4.69 23.87
CA PHE A 272 6.14 3.77 22.83
C PHE A 272 4.70 3.32 23.07
N LYS A 273 4.35 2.94 24.30
CA LYS A 273 2.99 2.53 24.66
C LYS A 273 1.97 3.65 24.37
N GLN A 274 2.24 4.88 24.81
CA GLN A 274 1.35 6.01 24.57
C GLN A 274 1.18 6.28 23.07
N ARG A 275 2.29 6.42 22.33
CA ARG A 275 2.26 6.59 20.87
C ARG A 275 1.49 5.47 20.17
N TYR A 276 1.75 4.22 20.52
CA TYR A 276 1.05 3.06 19.95
C TYR A 276 -0.47 3.07 20.23
N LEU A 277 -0.90 3.49 21.43
CA LEU A 277 -2.31 3.59 21.79
C LEU A 277 -3.02 4.74 21.07
N VAL A 278 -2.38 5.90 20.96
CA VAL A 278 -2.88 7.04 20.16
C VAL A 278 -3.01 6.63 18.68
N GLU A 279 -2.01 5.95 18.14
CA GLU A 279 -2.02 5.41 16.78
C GLU A 279 -3.09 4.33 16.55
N ALA A 280 -3.44 3.53 17.56
CA ALA A 280 -4.59 2.64 17.50
C ALA A 280 -5.91 3.43 17.52
N ALA A 281 -6.05 4.39 18.43
CA ALA A 281 -7.24 5.21 18.59
C ALA A 281 -7.58 6.00 17.30
N TRP A 282 -6.59 6.57 16.61
CA TRP A 282 -6.79 7.20 15.29
C TRP A 282 -7.34 6.22 14.25
N ARG A 283 -6.93 4.94 14.28
CA ARG A 283 -7.37 3.94 13.30
C ARG A 283 -8.78 3.40 13.55
N ASN A 284 -9.17 3.13 14.80
CA ASN A 284 -10.45 2.49 15.10
C ASN A 284 -11.15 2.92 16.41
N GLY A 285 -10.62 3.89 17.14
CA GLY A 285 -11.16 4.36 18.42
C GLY A 285 -11.34 5.88 18.47
N GLY A 286 -10.86 6.49 19.55
CA GLY A 286 -11.06 7.90 19.88
C GLY A 286 -12.42 8.17 20.53
N THR A 287 -12.48 9.18 21.40
CA THR A 287 -13.73 9.71 21.98
C THR A 287 -14.03 11.08 21.38
N SER A 288 -15.30 11.44 21.20
CA SER A 288 -15.69 12.71 20.60
C SER A 288 -16.76 13.44 21.41
N VAL A 289 -16.65 14.77 21.49
CA VAL A 289 -17.65 15.64 22.10
C VAL A 289 -18.18 16.62 21.05
N THR A 290 -19.49 16.54 20.79
CA THR A 290 -20.20 17.44 19.88
C THR A 290 -20.62 18.71 20.62
N LYS A 291 -20.36 19.88 20.04
CA LYS A 291 -20.66 21.21 20.58
C LYS A 291 -21.30 22.06 19.48
N ASN A 292 -22.34 22.84 19.80
CA ASN A 292 -22.90 23.82 18.87
C ASN A 292 -22.17 25.16 19.05
N ILE A 293 -21.63 25.76 17.98
CA ILE A 293 -20.93 27.06 18.07
C ILE A 293 -21.93 28.23 18.08
N THR A 294 -22.88 28.21 17.15
CA THR A 294 -23.81 29.33 16.89
C THR A 294 -25.26 28.88 16.91
N GLN A 295 -26.14 29.67 17.55
CA GLN A 295 -27.59 29.52 17.36
C GLN A 295 -28.07 30.11 16.03
N GLU A 296 -27.45 31.22 15.59
CA GLU A 296 -27.86 32.04 14.43
C GLU A 296 -27.34 31.51 13.07
N GLY A 297 -26.53 30.45 13.07
CA GLY A 297 -25.76 30.03 11.91
C GLY A 297 -24.53 30.91 11.61
N GLY A 298 -23.91 30.67 10.46
CA GLY A 298 -22.71 31.39 9.99
C GLY A 298 -21.67 30.45 9.36
N VAL A 299 -20.94 30.96 8.36
CA VAL A 299 -19.88 30.21 7.67
C VAL A 299 -18.57 30.35 8.44
N VAL A 300 -17.90 29.23 8.69
CA VAL A 300 -16.58 29.22 9.34
C VAL A 300 -15.50 29.66 8.35
N THR A 301 -14.90 30.82 8.60
CA THR A 301 -13.92 31.45 7.72
C THR A 301 -12.48 31.11 8.07
N SER A 302 -12.19 30.74 9.33
CA SER A 302 -10.92 30.15 9.77
C SER A 302 -11.08 29.32 11.06
N LEU A 303 -10.15 28.39 11.29
CA LEU A 303 -10.04 27.52 12.47
C LEU A 303 -8.56 27.38 12.83
N HIS A 304 -8.23 27.52 14.12
CA HIS A 304 -6.94 27.11 14.68
C HIS A 304 -7.16 26.24 15.92
N LEU A 305 -6.24 25.29 16.11
CA LEU A 305 -6.11 24.46 17.30
C LEU A 305 -4.71 24.74 17.89
N THR A 306 -4.64 24.88 19.21
CA THR A 306 -3.40 24.97 19.99
C THR A 306 -3.55 24.14 21.28
N PRO A 307 -2.46 23.86 22.01
CA PRO A 307 -2.54 23.06 23.25
C PRO A 307 -3.45 23.67 24.34
N LYS A 308 -3.68 24.99 24.31
CA LYS A 308 -4.58 25.73 25.21
C LYS A 308 -5.98 25.93 24.63
N TYR A 309 -6.09 26.25 23.34
CA TYR A 309 -7.29 26.87 22.76
C TYR A 309 -7.74 26.26 21.43
N ILE A 310 -9.05 26.24 21.21
CA ILE A 310 -9.66 26.11 19.89
C ILE A 310 -10.21 27.48 19.51
N ILE A 311 -9.83 28.03 18.36
CA ILE A 311 -10.19 29.38 17.93
C ILE A 311 -10.93 29.28 16.59
N VAL A 312 -12.13 29.85 16.53
CA VAL A 312 -13.04 29.76 15.37
C VAL A 312 -13.52 31.14 14.96
N ALA A 313 -13.26 31.52 13.71
CA ALA A 313 -13.73 32.77 13.11
C ALA A 313 -14.91 32.52 12.15
N LEU A 314 -15.87 33.45 12.12
CA LEU A 314 -17.03 33.40 11.24
C LEU A 314 -17.21 34.67 10.40
N ASP A 315 -18.04 34.56 9.38
CA ASP A 315 -18.52 35.64 8.53
C ASP A 315 -19.41 36.67 9.24
N ASN A 316 -19.98 36.31 10.40
CA ASN A 316 -20.80 37.19 11.26
C ASN A 316 -19.99 38.12 12.20
N ALA A 317 -18.70 38.35 11.88
CA ALA A 317 -17.73 39.18 12.62
C ALA A 317 -17.30 38.70 14.02
N LYS A 318 -17.89 37.60 14.55
CA LYS A 318 -17.53 37.03 15.85
C LYS A 318 -16.32 36.09 15.72
N ILE A 319 -15.44 36.08 16.72
CA ILE A 319 -14.40 35.05 16.90
C ILE A 319 -14.68 34.35 18.23
N HIS A 320 -14.92 33.05 18.21
CA HIS A 320 -15.13 32.25 19.42
C HIS A 320 -13.81 31.57 19.83
N VAL A 321 -13.52 31.61 21.13
CA VAL A 321 -12.37 30.94 21.74
C VAL A 321 -12.89 29.95 22.78
N PHE A 322 -12.51 28.69 22.60
CA PHE A 322 -12.84 27.56 23.47
C PHE A 322 -11.56 27.05 24.14
N ASP A 323 -11.71 26.31 25.24
CA ASP A 323 -10.63 25.48 25.76
C ASP A 323 -10.31 24.31 24.80
N ALA A 324 -9.23 23.58 25.09
CA ALA A 324 -8.83 22.40 24.33
C ALA A 324 -9.78 21.19 24.50
N GLN A 325 -10.96 21.36 25.11
CA GLN A 325 -12.03 20.38 25.30
C GLN A 325 -13.35 20.87 24.63
N GLY A 326 -13.34 22.03 23.96
CA GLY A 326 -14.48 22.59 23.25
C GLY A 326 -15.51 23.32 24.14
N ASN A 327 -15.17 23.68 25.38
CA ASN A 327 -16.02 24.52 26.23
C ASN A 327 -15.74 26.00 25.91
N SER A 328 -16.79 26.81 25.74
CA SER A 328 -16.66 28.22 25.37
C SER A 328 -16.03 29.03 26.50
N LEU A 329 -14.87 29.64 26.25
CA LEU A 329 -14.22 30.55 27.19
C LEU A 329 -14.70 31.99 26.97
N ARG A 330 -14.71 32.45 25.71
CA ARG A 330 -15.07 33.84 25.35
C ARG A 330 -15.44 33.99 23.88
N THR A 331 -16.08 35.09 23.55
CA THR A 331 -16.29 35.56 22.16
C THR A 331 -15.65 36.93 22.02
N LEU A 332 -14.64 37.06 21.16
CA LEU A 332 -13.99 38.32 20.84
C LEU A 332 -14.92 39.10 19.90
N GLN A 333 -15.17 40.37 20.22
CA GLN A 333 -16.07 41.26 19.48
C GLN A 333 -15.38 42.62 19.29
N GLY A 334 -15.57 43.22 18.12
CA GLY A 334 -14.93 44.49 17.75
C GLY A 334 -14.62 44.61 16.26
N HIS A 335 -14.46 43.49 15.55
CA HIS A 335 -14.61 43.50 14.09
C HIS A 335 -16.06 43.87 13.72
N VAL A 336 -16.23 44.67 12.66
CA VAL A 336 -17.53 45.19 12.22
C VAL A 336 -18.12 44.34 11.08
N MET A 337 -17.29 43.52 10.44
CA MET A 337 -17.68 42.61 9.36
C MET A 337 -16.92 41.28 9.48
N GLY A 338 -17.36 40.26 8.76
CA GLY A 338 -16.76 38.92 8.78
C GLY A 338 -15.24 38.90 8.76
N VAL A 339 -14.68 38.10 9.68
CA VAL A 339 -13.24 37.85 9.79
C VAL A 339 -12.84 36.82 8.74
N TRP A 340 -11.69 36.96 8.09
CA TRP A 340 -11.28 36.10 6.96
C TRP A 340 -9.85 35.55 7.05
N ALA A 341 -9.04 36.09 7.95
CA ALA A 341 -7.73 35.56 8.32
C ALA A 341 -7.51 35.74 9.82
N MET A 342 -6.82 34.80 10.45
CA MET A 342 -6.29 34.95 11.80
C MET A 342 -5.06 34.06 11.98
N VAL A 343 -4.24 34.34 12.99
CA VAL A 343 -3.15 33.48 13.44
C VAL A 343 -2.92 33.68 14.95
N PRO A 344 -2.85 32.61 15.76
CA PRO A 344 -2.43 32.70 17.15
C PRO A 344 -0.90 32.58 17.28
N TRP A 345 -0.36 33.21 18.33
CA TRP A 345 0.98 32.99 18.83
C TRP A 345 0.90 32.96 20.36
N GLU A 346 1.05 31.76 20.94
CA GLU A 346 0.74 31.49 22.34
C GLU A 346 -0.63 32.03 22.77
N ASP A 347 -0.64 33.07 23.61
CA ASP A 347 -1.85 33.70 24.15
C ASP A 347 -2.24 35.00 23.41
N ILE A 348 -1.53 35.36 22.34
CA ILE A 348 -1.86 36.46 21.43
C ILE A 348 -2.59 35.91 20.19
N LEU A 349 -3.58 36.64 19.69
CA LEU A 349 -4.23 36.39 18.41
C LEU A 349 -4.17 37.63 17.53
N VAL A 350 -3.80 37.48 16.26
CA VAL A 350 -3.94 38.54 15.26
C VAL A 350 -4.99 38.14 14.23
N SER A 351 -5.96 39.00 13.95
CA SER A 351 -7.08 38.74 13.02
C SER A 351 -7.29 39.87 12.01
N GLY A 352 -7.91 39.57 10.86
CA GLY A 352 -8.27 40.54 9.84
C GLY A 352 -9.51 40.14 9.04
N GLY A 353 -10.31 41.12 8.63
CA GLY A 353 -11.65 40.89 8.07
C GLY A 353 -12.04 41.79 6.90
N CYS A 354 -13.34 41.79 6.60
CA CYS A 354 -13.96 42.65 5.59
C CYS A 354 -14.02 44.14 5.99
N ASP A 355 -13.89 44.44 7.28
CA ASP A 355 -13.80 45.79 7.84
C ASP A 355 -12.41 46.44 7.67
N ARG A 356 -11.47 45.74 7.01
CA ARG A 356 -10.15 46.23 6.55
C ARG A 356 -9.12 46.47 7.64
N ASP A 357 -9.54 46.53 8.90
CA ASP A 357 -8.65 46.58 10.06
C ASP A 357 -7.97 45.21 10.28
N VAL A 358 -6.73 45.24 10.76
CA VAL A 358 -6.11 44.10 11.46
C VAL A 358 -6.22 44.36 12.96
N ARG A 359 -6.53 43.35 13.76
CA ARG A 359 -6.71 43.47 15.21
C ARG A 359 -5.79 42.52 15.96
N VAL A 360 -5.24 42.98 17.07
CA VAL A 360 -4.42 42.19 18.00
C VAL A 360 -5.23 41.98 19.27
N TRP A 361 -5.30 40.75 19.75
CA TRP A 361 -6.08 40.36 20.92
C TRP A 361 -5.25 39.56 21.91
N ASP A 362 -5.60 39.68 23.18
CA ASP A 362 -5.18 38.79 24.26
C ASP A 362 -6.23 37.69 24.44
N LEU A 363 -5.84 36.42 24.39
CA LEU A 363 -6.70 35.24 24.54
C LEU A 363 -7.01 34.89 26.01
N THR A 364 -6.28 35.46 26.97
CA THR A 364 -6.48 35.27 28.42
C THR A 364 -7.49 36.27 29.01
N THR A 365 -7.47 37.53 28.57
CA THR A 365 -8.50 38.53 28.94
C THR A 365 -9.64 38.60 27.92
N GLY A 366 -9.35 38.42 26.63
CA GLY A 366 -10.27 38.70 25.53
C GLY A 366 -10.24 40.14 25.01
N ALA A 367 -9.34 40.98 25.53
CA ALA A 367 -9.24 42.39 25.13
C ALA A 367 -8.65 42.55 23.72
N CYS A 368 -9.14 43.54 22.97
CA CYS A 368 -8.49 44.02 21.75
C CYS A 368 -7.37 44.99 22.15
N ILE A 369 -6.12 44.55 22.05
CA ILE A 369 -4.93 45.35 22.42
C ILE A 369 -4.74 46.50 21.42
N HIS A 370 -4.78 46.18 20.12
CA HIS A 370 -4.53 47.13 19.03
C HIS A 370 -5.54 46.97 17.89
N THR A 371 -5.91 48.10 17.27
CA THR A 371 -6.64 48.14 15.99
C THR A 371 -5.76 48.79 14.93
N LEU A 372 -5.11 47.95 14.14
CA LEU A 372 -4.10 48.29 13.15
C LEU A 372 -4.77 48.71 11.83
N ARG A 373 -4.89 50.02 11.62
CA ARG A 373 -5.53 50.60 10.42
C ARG A 373 -4.53 50.76 9.27
N GLY A 374 -4.97 50.52 8.03
CA GLY A 374 -4.20 50.92 6.85
C GLY A 374 -4.50 50.14 5.56
N HIS A 375 -5.01 48.91 5.63
CA HIS A 375 -5.56 48.25 4.45
C HIS A 375 -6.84 48.96 3.98
N THR A 376 -7.08 49.01 2.68
CA THR A 376 -8.22 49.71 2.06
C THR A 376 -9.30 48.75 1.56
N SER A 377 -9.05 47.44 1.64
CA SER A 377 -9.99 46.37 1.28
C SER A 377 -9.86 45.17 2.23
N THR A 378 -10.59 44.07 1.98
CA THR A 378 -10.62 42.88 2.83
C THR A 378 -9.22 42.30 3.07
N VAL A 379 -8.84 42.11 4.34
CA VAL A 379 -7.65 41.32 4.69
C VAL A 379 -7.94 39.83 4.44
N ARG A 380 -7.09 39.15 3.64
CA ARG A 380 -7.38 37.79 3.15
C ARG A 380 -6.42 36.70 3.62
N CYS A 381 -5.19 37.04 3.97
CA CYS A 381 -4.22 36.10 4.51
C CYS A 381 -3.35 36.81 5.55
N LEU A 382 -2.91 36.08 6.57
CA LEU A 382 -2.17 36.65 7.71
C LEU A 382 -1.30 35.56 8.34
N LYS A 383 -0.05 35.89 8.67
CA LYS A 383 0.87 35.07 9.48
C LYS A 383 1.69 35.96 10.41
N MET A 384 2.26 35.36 11.45
CA MET A 384 3.29 35.99 12.28
C MET A 384 4.66 35.41 11.93
N SER A 385 5.68 36.25 11.99
CA SER A 385 7.10 35.88 11.90
C SER A 385 7.62 35.46 13.28
N ASP A 386 7.18 36.18 14.30
CA ASP A 386 7.61 36.11 15.69
C ASP A 386 6.53 36.77 16.58
N GLU A 387 6.72 36.73 17.90
CA GLU A 387 5.83 37.33 18.90
C GLU A 387 5.49 38.83 18.69
N ASN A 388 6.33 39.59 17.97
CA ASN A 388 6.16 41.03 17.77
C ASN A 388 5.76 41.41 16.34
N THR A 389 5.85 40.51 15.36
CA THR A 389 5.77 40.86 13.93
C THR A 389 4.72 40.05 13.17
N ALA A 390 3.68 40.73 12.70
CA ALA A 390 2.61 40.15 11.87
C ALA A 390 2.64 40.69 10.43
N ILE A 391 2.34 39.83 9.46
CA ILE A 391 2.26 40.19 8.03
C ILE A 391 0.87 39.84 7.53
N SER A 392 0.16 40.81 6.95
CA SER A 392 -1.16 40.63 6.34
C SER A 392 -1.15 40.93 4.85
N GLY A 393 -1.90 40.16 4.06
CA GLY A 393 -2.14 40.40 2.64
C GLY A 393 -3.62 40.66 2.35
N SER A 394 -3.91 41.59 1.44
CA SER A 394 -5.24 42.16 1.26
C SER A 394 -5.73 42.14 -0.19
N ARG A 395 -7.05 42.31 -0.35
CA ARG A 395 -7.71 42.62 -1.64
C ARG A 395 -7.28 43.95 -2.25
N ASP A 396 -6.62 44.83 -1.50
CA ASP A 396 -6.09 46.11 -1.98
C ASP A 396 -4.74 46.02 -2.72
N THR A 397 -4.32 44.81 -3.08
CA THR A 397 -3.04 44.49 -3.76
C THR A 397 -1.77 44.65 -2.93
N THR A 398 -1.87 45.12 -1.69
CA THR A 398 -0.71 45.26 -0.79
C THR A 398 -0.60 44.11 0.20
N LEU A 399 0.63 43.90 0.69
CA LEU A 399 0.83 43.34 2.02
C LEU A 399 1.30 44.43 2.98
N ARG A 400 1.12 44.21 4.28
CA ARG A 400 1.61 45.10 5.34
C ARG A 400 2.34 44.29 6.40
N VAL A 401 3.50 44.80 6.82
CA VAL A 401 4.26 44.32 7.98
C VAL A 401 3.89 45.20 9.16
N TRP A 402 3.51 44.59 10.27
CA TRP A 402 3.06 45.26 11.49
C TRP A 402 3.95 44.87 12.66
N ASP A 403 4.34 45.87 13.44
CA ASP A 403 4.79 45.68 14.81
C ASP A 403 3.54 45.62 15.71
N ILE A 404 3.23 44.43 16.22
CA ILE A 404 2.02 44.18 17.01
C ILE A 404 2.19 44.54 18.49
N ARG A 405 3.40 44.83 18.94
CA ARG A 405 3.70 45.29 20.30
C ARG A 405 3.45 46.79 20.41
N ASN A 406 4.02 47.57 19.49
CA ASN A 406 3.87 49.02 19.42
C ASN A 406 2.61 49.46 18.64
N GLY A 407 1.97 48.55 17.90
CA GLY A 407 0.70 48.80 17.22
C GLY A 407 0.83 49.55 15.89
N VAL A 408 1.97 49.47 15.22
CA VAL A 408 2.32 50.31 14.06
C VAL A 408 2.57 49.52 12.77
N CYS A 409 2.25 50.12 11.63
CA CYS A 409 2.62 49.58 10.31
C CYS A 409 4.08 49.92 10.01
N ARG A 410 4.96 48.91 9.99
CA ARG A 410 6.40 49.08 9.74
C ARG A 410 6.71 49.22 8.25
N HIS A 411 6.08 48.40 7.40
CA HIS A 411 6.27 48.44 5.95
C HIS A 411 4.96 48.16 5.19
N VAL A 412 4.80 48.79 4.02
CA VAL A 412 3.74 48.49 3.04
C VAL A 412 4.39 47.90 1.81
N LEU A 413 4.12 46.63 1.53
CA LEU A 413 4.69 45.88 0.43
C LEU A 413 3.78 46.06 -0.80
N VAL A 414 4.21 46.91 -1.72
CA VAL A 414 3.48 47.24 -2.95
C VAL A 414 4.15 46.53 -4.13
N GLY A 415 3.36 45.94 -5.04
CA GLY A 415 3.90 45.34 -6.26
C GLY A 415 3.12 44.17 -6.85
N HIS A 416 2.09 43.65 -6.16
CA HIS A 416 1.06 42.82 -6.79
C HIS A 416 0.07 43.70 -7.58
N GLY A 417 -0.54 43.14 -8.62
CA GLY A 417 -1.53 43.81 -9.48
C GLY A 417 -2.99 43.47 -9.16
N ALA A 418 -3.23 42.52 -8.25
CA ALA A 418 -4.56 42.10 -7.82
C ALA A 418 -4.55 41.63 -6.36
N SER A 419 -5.67 41.10 -5.87
CA SER A 419 -5.81 40.60 -4.49
C SER A 419 -4.70 39.62 -4.12
N VAL A 420 -3.97 39.92 -3.04
CA VAL A 420 -3.16 38.93 -2.36
C VAL A 420 -4.11 37.91 -1.72
N ARG A 421 -3.91 36.62 -1.98
CA ARG A 421 -4.84 35.56 -1.57
C ARG A 421 -4.24 34.65 -0.50
N CYS A 422 -2.95 34.39 -0.56
CA CYS A 422 -2.23 33.51 0.34
C CYS A 422 -0.82 34.08 0.61
N LEU A 423 -0.26 33.79 1.79
CA LEU A 423 1.12 34.10 2.13
C LEU A 423 1.68 33.06 3.11
N GLU A 424 2.98 32.82 3.05
CA GLU A 424 3.73 31.99 3.99
C GLU A 424 5.09 32.60 4.33
N ILE A 425 5.66 32.23 5.47
CA ILE A 425 6.86 32.86 6.06
C ILE A 425 7.90 31.80 6.46
N LYS A 426 9.17 32.09 6.22
CA LYS A 426 10.30 31.36 6.81
C LYS A 426 11.45 32.34 7.11
N GLY A 427 11.68 32.61 8.40
CA GLY A 427 12.63 33.65 8.82
C GLY A 427 12.24 35.02 8.26
N ASP A 428 13.22 35.83 7.87
CA ASP A 428 13.05 37.19 7.32
C ASP A 428 12.51 37.21 5.86
N ILE A 429 11.93 36.09 5.39
CA ILE A 429 11.36 35.96 4.04
C ILE A 429 9.87 35.62 4.15
N VAL A 430 9.05 36.47 3.54
CA VAL A 430 7.62 36.19 3.27
C VAL A 430 7.42 35.97 1.77
N VAL A 431 6.59 35.00 1.42
CA VAL A 431 6.21 34.72 0.03
C VAL A 431 4.71 34.80 -0.10
N SER A 432 4.21 35.53 -1.10
CA SER A 432 2.79 35.80 -1.31
C SER A 432 2.30 35.33 -2.67
N GLY A 433 1.11 34.75 -2.73
CA GLY A 433 0.42 34.37 -3.97
C GLY A 433 -0.80 35.26 -4.22
N SER A 434 -1.00 35.66 -5.48
CA SER A 434 -1.99 36.67 -5.88
C SER A 434 -2.90 36.23 -7.01
N TYR A 435 -4.01 36.95 -7.14
CA TYR A 435 -4.95 36.86 -8.27
C TYR A 435 -4.41 37.48 -9.57
N ASP A 436 -3.21 38.08 -9.55
CA ASP A 436 -2.48 38.56 -10.74
C ASP A 436 -1.64 37.46 -11.43
N THR A 437 -1.84 36.19 -11.06
CA THR A 437 -1.12 34.98 -11.50
C THR A 437 0.37 34.92 -11.14
N THR A 438 0.89 35.90 -10.39
CA THR A 438 2.26 35.87 -9.86
C THR A 438 2.30 35.48 -8.38
N ALA A 439 3.42 34.90 -7.96
CA ALA A 439 3.84 34.88 -6.57
C ALA A 439 5.07 35.80 -6.39
N LYS A 440 5.26 36.37 -5.20
CA LYS A 440 6.36 37.30 -4.92
C LYS A 440 7.06 36.95 -3.62
N VAL A 441 8.38 37.04 -3.63
CA VAL A 441 9.27 36.84 -2.48
C VAL A 441 9.66 38.23 -1.96
N TRP A 442 9.54 38.46 -0.66
CA TRP A 442 9.84 39.75 -0.03
C TRP A 442 10.69 39.55 1.22
N ASN A 443 11.57 40.51 1.51
CA ASN A 443 12.28 40.59 2.78
C ASN A 443 11.45 41.40 3.79
N ILE A 444 11.24 40.86 4.99
CA ILE A 444 10.35 41.45 6.00
C ILE A 444 11.00 42.69 6.63
N ASN A 445 12.29 42.63 6.96
CA ASN A 445 13.02 43.72 7.62
C ASN A 445 13.22 45.00 6.79
N THR A 446 13.32 44.88 5.46
CA THR A 446 13.53 46.01 4.53
C THR A 446 12.27 46.41 3.76
N GLY A 447 11.22 45.58 3.79
CA GLY A 447 9.99 45.79 3.03
C GLY A 447 10.13 45.71 1.51
N ARG A 448 11.20 45.10 0.99
CA ARG A 448 11.48 45.04 -0.47
C ARG A 448 11.03 43.73 -1.09
N CYS A 449 10.49 43.81 -2.31
CA CYS A 449 10.33 42.65 -3.18
C CYS A 449 11.73 42.20 -3.65
N ILE A 450 12.05 40.91 -3.48
CA ILE A 450 13.30 40.29 -3.91
C ILE A 450 13.11 39.65 -5.29
N GLN A 451 12.04 38.88 -5.45
CA GLN A 451 11.75 38.12 -6.68
C GLN A 451 10.25 38.12 -7.02
N THR A 452 9.94 38.03 -8.32
CA THR A 452 8.58 37.77 -8.81
C THR A 452 8.56 36.48 -9.61
N LEU A 453 7.87 35.47 -9.08
CA LEU A 453 7.68 34.15 -9.65
C LEU A 453 6.53 34.23 -10.67
N GLN A 454 6.84 34.03 -11.96
CA GLN A 454 5.89 34.17 -13.08
C GLN A 454 5.76 32.87 -13.87
N GLY A 455 4.53 32.51 -14.26
CA GLY A 455 4.27 31.34 -15.12
C GLY A 455 2.97 30.59 -14.84
N HIS A 456 2.25 30.90 -13.76
CA HIS A 456 0.85 30.50 -13.66
C HIS A 456 0.00 31.28 -14.66
N PHE A 457 -0.97 30.59 -15.28
CA PHE A 457 -1.87 31.13 -16.29
C PHE A 457 -3.21 31.59 -15.70
N SER A 458 -3.42 31.37 -14.40
CA SER A 458 -4.60 31.82 -13.65
C SER A 458 -4.24 32.10 -12.18
N GLN A 459 -5.23 32.55 -11.41
CA GLN A 459 -5.06 33.05 -10.05
C GLN A 459 -4.46 32.01 -9.09
N ILE A 460 -3.50 32.44 -8.26
CA ILE A 460 -2.92 31.60 -7.21
C ILE A 460 -3.85 31.61 -5.98
N TYR A 461 -4.13 30.43 -5.42
CA TYR A 461 -5.05 30.25 -4.29
C TYR A 461 -4.39 29.72 -3.02
N ALA A 462 -3.34 28.91 -3.17
CA ALA A 462 -2.60 28.30 -2.08
C ALA A 462 -1.09 28.43 -2.30
N ILE A 463 -0.32 28.53 -1.21
CA ILE A 463 1.14 28.63 -1.25
C ILE A 463 1.74 27.90 -0.04
N ALA A 464 2.91 27.30 -0.19
CA ALA A 464 3.75 26.83 0.89
C ALA A 464 5.22 27.20 0.63
N PHE A 465 6.01 27.28 1.69
CA PHE A 465 7.40 27.70 1.65
C PHE A 465 8.18 27.02 2.79
N ASP A 466 9.23 26.26 2.46
CA ASP A 466 10.08 25.57 3.46
C ASP A 466 11.34 26.37 3.84
N GLY A 467 11.66 27.41 3.07
CA GLY A 467 12.89 28.22 3.13
C GLY A 467 13.75 28.09 1.86
N ASN A 468 13.73 26.93 1.23
CA ASN A 468 14.54 26.58 0.06
C ASN A 468 13.71 26.45 -1.23
N ARG A 469 12.42 26.12 -1.11
CA ARG A 469 11.47 25.89 -2.21
C ARG A 469 10.16 26.59 -1.90
N VAL A 470 9.62 27.30 -2.90
CA VAL A 470 8.24 27.81 -2.89
C VAL A 470 7.36 26.85 -3.66
N VAL A 471 6.15 26.58 -3.18
CA VAL A 471 5.17 25.75 -3.89
C VAL A 471 3.85 26.52 -4.02
N THR A 472 3.32 26.68 -5.23
CA THR A 472 2.09 27.45 -5.51
C THR A 472 1.00 26.59 -6.15
N GLY A 473 -0.23 26.67 -5.65
CA GLY A 473 -1.42 26.04 -6.22
C GLY A 473 -2.37 27.07 -6.83
N SER A 474 -2.84 26.81 -8.05
CA SER A 474 -3.58 27.78 -8.89
C SER A 474 -4.94 27.27 -9.37
N LEU A 475 -5.77 28.20 -9.84
CA LEU A 475 -6.96 27.92 -10.65
C LEU A 475 -6.60 27.33 -12.03
N ASP A 476 -5.35 27.43 -12.49
CA ASP A 476 -4.89 26.77 -13.74
C ASP A 476 -4.66 25.25 -13.61
N THR A 477 -5.08 24.66 -12.49
CA THR A 477 -5.03 23.23 -12.11
C THR A 477 -3.61 22.64 -11.94
N ASN A 478 -2.56 23.43 -12.13
CA ASN A 478 -1.19 23.02 -11.85
C ASN A 478 -0.76 23.39 -10.43
N VAL A 479 0.22 22.65 -9.91
CA VAL A 479 1.05 23.07 -8.79
C VAL A 479 2.45 23.33 -9.31
N ARG A 480 3.04 24.49 -9.02
CA ARG A 480 4.41 24.84 -9.45
C ARG A 480 5.35 24.90 -8.26
N ILE A 481 6.59 24.47 -8.47
CA ILE A 481 7.69 24.55 -7.50
C ILE A 481 8.74 25.52 -8.04
N TRP A 482 9.31 26.36 -7.16
CA TRP A 482 10.23 27.43 -7.53
C TRP A 482 11.40 27.54 -6.54
N ASP A 483 12.56 27.99 -7.02
CA ASP A 483 13.62 28.48 -6.15
C ASP A 483 13.32 29.96 -5.78
N PRO A 484 13.23 30.31 -4.48
CA PRO A 484 12.93 31.68 -4.02
C PRO A 484 14.04 32.68 -4.33
N ARG A 485 15.26 32.23 -4.66
CA ARG A 485 16.46 33.05 -4.88
C ARG A 485 16.66 33.36 -6.36
N THR A 486 16.51 32.37 -7.24
CA THR A 486 16.69 32.54 -8.70
C THR A 486 15.40 32.88 -9.45
N ALA A 487 14.24 32.68 -8.81
CA ALA A 487 12.89 32.77 -9.39
C ALA A 487 12.55 31.71 -10.46
N GLU A 488 13.42 30.72 -10.67
CA GLU A 488 13.22 29.66 -11.65
C GLU A 488 12.14 28.66 -11.22
N CYS A 489 11.34 28.18 -12.17
CA CYS A 489 10.34 27.14 -11.94
C CYS A 489 11.02 25.76 -12.02
N LEU A 490 11.31 25.17 -10.86
CA LEU A 490 11.97 23.88 -10.72
C LEU A 490 11.13 22.70 -11.22
N ALA A 491 9.80 22.76 -11.03
CA ALA A 491 8.88 21.71 -11.48
C ALA A 491 7.45 22.21 -11.70
N ILE A 492 6.71 21.53 -12.57
CA ILE A 492 5.27 21.69 -12.78
C ILE A 492 4.59 20.35 -12.49
N LEU A 493 3.95 20.25 -11.34
CA LEU A 493 3.23 19.07 -10.89
C LEU A 493 1.80 19.11 -11.44
N GLN A 494 1.55 18.31 -12.48
CA GLN A 494 0.25 18.22 -13.15
C GLN A 494 -0.57 17.04 -12.63
N GLY A 495 -1.88 17.21 -12.48
CA GLY A 495 -2.78 16.08 -12.23
C GLY A 495 -4.13 16.42 -11.61
N HIS A 496 -4.27 17.58 -10.95
CA HIS A 496 -5.59 18.13 -10.56
C HIS A 496 -6.33 18.59 -11.82
N THR A 497 -7.65 18.41 -11.86
CA THR A 497 -8.52 18.80 -13.00
C THR A 497 -9.33 20.06 -12.71
N SER A 498 -9.10 20.69 -11.55
CA SER A 498 -9.74 21.92 -11.09
C SER A 498 -8.78 22.71 -10.20
N LEU A 499 -9.28 23.81 -9.61
CA LEU A 499 -8.54 24.69 -8.69
C LEU A 499 -7.81 23.92 -7.59
N VAL A 500 -6.52 24.20 -7.39
CA VAL A 500 -5.75 23.67 -6.24
C VAL A 500 -5.87 24.64 -5.07
N GLY A 501 -6.85 24.37 -4.20
CA GLY A 501 -7.26 25.27 -3.13
C GLY A 501 -6.59 25.01 -1.77
N GLN A 502 -6.04 23.81 -1.57
CA GLN A 502 -5.38 23.38 -0.34
C GLN A 502 -3.97 22.87 -0.63
N LEU A 503 -3.00 23.24 0.22
CA LEU A 503 -1.58 22.94 0.00
C LEU A 503 -0.83 22.99 1.34
N GLN A 504 -0.05 21.94 1.65
CA GLN A 504 0.90 21.92 2.77
C GLN A 504 2.15 21.13 2.38
N MET A 505 3.32 21.47 2.96
CA MET A 505 4.57 20.74 2.78
C MET A 505 5.28 20.48 4.12
N ARG A 506 5.96 19.34 4.24
CA ARG A 506 6.82 18.94 5.37
C ARG A 506 7.95 18.05 4.84
N GLY A 507 9.21 18.48 4.99
CA GLY A 507 10.37 17.71 4.54
C GLY A 507 10.37 17.48 3.01
N ASP A 508 10.35 16.22 2.58
CA ASP A 508 10.14 15.83 1.18
C ASP A 508 8.66 15.85 0.77
N THR A 509 7.73 15.71 1.71
CA THR A 509 6.32 15.46 1.40
C THR A 509 5.57 16.76 1.13
N LEU A 510 4.89 16.82 -0.03
CA LEU A 510 3.91 17.84 -0.39
C LEU A 510 2.52 17.17 -0.46
N VAL A 511 1.51 17.75 0.18
CA VAL A 511 0.11 17.30 0.07
C VAL A 511 -0.76 18.44 -0.45
N THR A 512 -1.63 18.14 -1.41
CA THR A 512 -2.41 19.11 -2.20
C THR A 512 -3.87 18.65 -2.33
N GLY A 513 -4.83 19.55 -2.16
CA GLY A 513 -6.26 19.26 -2.26
C GLY A 513 -6.94 20.14 -3.32
N GLY A 514 -7.66 19.50 -4.24
CA GLY A 514 -8.31 20.14 -5.37
C GLY A 514 -9.81 20.37 -5.17
N SER A 515 -10.35 21.32 -5.93
CA SER A 515 -11.80 21.47 -6.12
C SER A 515 -12.42 20.39 -7.02
N ASP A 516 -11.59 19.48 -7.54
CA ASP A 516 -11.99 18.21 -8.17
C ASP A 516 -12.25 17.09 -7.14
N GLY A 517 -12.21 17.41 -5.84
CA GLY A 517 -12.44 16.48 -4.73
C GLY A 517 -11.26 15.55 -4.43
N SER A 518 -10.17 15.63 -5.18
CA SER A 518 -9.02 14.75 -5.03
C SER A 518 -7.90 15.35 -4.19
N VAL A 519 -7.17 14.48 -3.49
CA VAL A 519 -5.95 14.83 -2.75
C VAL A 519 -4.77 14.12 -3.40
N ARG A 520 -3.66 14.83 -3.63
CA ARG A 520 -2.41 14.24 -4.14
C ARG A 520 -1.25 14.50 -3.19
N VAL A 521 -0.49 13.45 -2.94
CA VAL A 521 0.76 13.44 -2.18
C VAL A 521 1.90 13.36 -3.19
N TRP A 522 2.96 14.15 -3.01
CA TRP A 522 4.10 14.25 -3.92
C TRP A 522 5.43 14.25 -3.14
N SER A 523 6.50 13.78 -3.79
CA SER A 523 7.89 13.96 -3.35
C SER A 523 8.46 15.22 -3.98
N LEU A 524 9.14 16.04 -3.18
CA LEU A 524 9.79 17.31 -3.54
C LEU A 524 11.29 17.16 -3.88
N GLU A 525 11.86 15.98 -3.68
CA GLU A 525 13.17 15.52 -4.18
C GLU A 525 13.02 14.91 -5.57
N LYS A 526 12.02 14.03 -5.75
CA LYS A 526 11.76 13.33 -7.02
C LYS A 526 10.83 14.10 -7.96
N MET A 527 10.22 15.19 -7.48
CA MET A 527 9.23 16.01 -8.20
C MET A 527 8.08 15.19 -8.82
N CYS A 528 7.66 14.12 -8.15
CA CYS A 528 6.72 13.12 -8.67
C CYS A 528 5.57 12.84 -7.69
N PRO A 529 4.38 12.42 -8.18
CA PRO A 529 3.31 11.97 -7.30
C PRO A 529 3.72 10.68 -6.60
N ILE A 530 3.40 10.59 -5.30
CA ILE A 530 3.48 9.37 -4.49
C ILE A 530 2.09 8.71 -4.49
N HIS A 531 1.06 9.46 -4.09
CA HIS A 531 -0.32 8.96 -3.98
C HIS A 531 -1.32 9.88 -4.68
N ARG A 532 -2.35 9.28 -5.30
CA ARG A 532 -3.53 9.97 -5.83
C ARG A 532 -4.77 9.44 -5.12
N LEU A 533 -5.32 10.24 -4.21
CA LEU A 533 -6.45 9.89 -3.37
C LEU A 533 -7.73 10.48 -3.96
N ALA A 534 -8.67 9.62 -4.36
CA ALA A 534 -10.04 10.02 -4.70
C ALA A 534 -10.79 10.32 -3.40
N ALA A 535 -10.55 11.52 -2.84
CA ALA A 535 -10.84 11.77 -1.44
C ALA A 535 -12.32 12.07 -1.17
N HIS A 536 -12.92 12.96 -1.95
CA HIS A 536 -14.29 13.45 -1.76
C HIS A 536 -15.03 13.54 -3.10
N ASP A 537 -16.36 13.43 -3.05
CA ASP A 537 -17.22 13.53 -4.25
C ASP A 537 -17.30 14.99 -4.79
N ASN A 538 -16.89 15.96 -3.97
CA ASN A 538 -16.87 17.40 -4.25
C ASN A 538 -15.59 18.03 -3.64
N SER A 539 -15.34 19.31 -3.92
CA SER A 539 -14.15 20.07 -3.48
C SER A 539 -13.63 19.76 -2.07
N VAL A 540 -12.30 19.59 -1.96
CA VAL A 540 -11.60 19.52 -0.68
C VAL A 540 -11.65 20.90 0.00
N THR A 541 -12.36 21.01 1.12
CA THR A 541 -12.54 22.26 1.88
C THR A 541 -11.47 22.48 2.93
N SER A 542 -10.84 21.39 3.40
CA SER A 542 -9.79 21.42 4.41
C SER A 542 -8.82 20.26 4.23
N LEU A 543 -7.55 20.51 4.54
CA LEU A 543 -6.48 19.53 4.44
C LEU A 543 -5.46 19.80 5.54
N GLN A 544 -5.05 18.76 6.27
CA GLN A 544 -3.90 18.76 7.18
C GLN A 544 -3.15 17.44 7.03
N PHE A 545 -1.85 17.39 7.32
CA PHE A 545 -1.12 16.12 7.42
C PHE A 545 0.03 16.16 8.45
N ASP A 546 0.37 14.96 8.95
CA ASP A 546 1.57 14.67 9.75
C ASP A 546 2.41 13.58 9.04
N ASP A 547 3.51 13.13 9.64
CA ASP A 547 4.45 12.19 9.01
C ASP A 547 3.89 10.75 8.87
N THR A 548 2.65 10.51 9.31
CA THR A 548 1.95 9.22 9.30
C THR A 548 0.60 9.25 8.59
N ARG A 549 -0.12 10.38 8.59
CA ARG A 549 -1.52 10.46 8.13
C ARG A 549 -1.86 11.78 7.44
N VAL A 550 -2.79 11.71 6.50
CA VAL A 550 -3.46 12.87 5.89
C VAL A 550 -4.90 12.93 6.38
N VAL A 551 -5.38 14.10 6.77
CA VAL A 551 -6.77 14.34 7.17
C VAL A 551 -7.39 15.34 6.20
N SER A 552 -8.44 14.92 5.48
CA SER A 552 -9.16 15.73 4.50
C SER A 552 -10.62 15.94 4.90
N GLY A 553 -11.11 17.17 4.71
CA GLY A 553 -12.53 17.52 4.81
C GLY A 553 -13.05 17.99 3.46
N GLY A 554 -14.30 17.66 3.12
CA GLY A 554 -14.90 17.96 1.83
C GLY A 554 -16.29 18.58 1.87
N SER A 555 -16.70 19.14 0.74
CA SER A 555 -18.07 19.57 0.47
C SER A 555 -19.06 18.40 0.25
N ASP A 556 -18.61 17.15 0.42
CA ASP A 556 -19.47 15.96 0.56
C ASP A 556 -19.93 15.74 2.02
N GLY A 557 -19.47 16.58 2.95
CA GLY A 557 -19.82 16.50 4.36
C GLY A 557 -19.05 15.45 5.15
N ARG A 558 -17.95 14.91 4.62
CA ARG A 558 -17.14 13.88 5.27
C ARG A 558 -15.77 14.41 5.72
N VAL A 559 -15.25 13.82 6.80
CA VAL A 559 -13.83 13.93 7.19
C VAL A 559 -13.20 12.55 7.05
N LYS A 560 -12.12 12.44 6.29
CA LYS A 560 -11.45 11.17 5.97
C LYS A 560 -9.99 11.20 6.42
N ILE A 561 -9.55 10.10 7.00
CA ILE A 561 -8.17 9.89 7.46
C ILE A 561 -7.52 8.86 6.53
N TRP A 562 -6.37 9.19 5.98
CA TRP A 562 -5.59 8.37 5.06
C TRP A 562 -4.21 8.08 5.66
N ASP A 563 -3.70 6.87 5.49
CA ASP A 563 -2.34 6.51 5.88
C ASP A 563 -1.37 7.08 4.83
N LEU A 564 -0.41 7.90 5.25
CA LEU A 564 0.48 8.64 4.34
C LEU A 564 1.44 7.71 3.59
N LYS A 565 1.85 6.60 4.21
CA LYS A 565 2.85 5.67 3.65
C LYS A 565 2.23 4.78 2.57
N THR A 566 1.01 4.31 2.77
CA THR A 566 0.29 3.39 1.87
C THR A 566 -0.71 4.07 0.93
N GLY A 567 -1.19 5.27 1.27
CA GLY A 567 -2.26 5.95 0.53
C GLY A 567 -3.65 5.35 0.75
N HIS A 568 -3.82 4.40 1.67
CA HIS A 568 -5.12 3.79 1.96
C HIS A 568 -5.99 4.66 2.87
N LEU A 569 -7.30 4.64 2.63
CA LEU A 569 -8.30 5.19 3.54
C LEU A 569 -8.30 4.35 4.82
N VAL A 570 -8.05 4.99 5.96
CA VAL A 570 -8.08 4.36 7.28
C VAL A 570 -9.52 4.30 7.79
N ARG A 571 -10.21 5.45 7.81
CA ARG A 571 -11.61 5.58 8.21
C ARG A 571 -12.18 6.94 7.78
N GLU A 572 -13.50 7.04 7.86
CA GLU A 572 -14.18 8.32 8.04
C GLU A 572 -14.24 8.63 9.54
N LEU A 573 -14.02 9.89 9.92
CA LEU A 573 -13.91 10.28 11.33
C LEU A 573 -15.28 10.64 11.91
N ILE A 574 -15.97 11.58 11.27
CA ILE A 574 -17.31 12.06 11.63
C ILE A 574 -18.39 11.36 10.81
N ALA A 575 -19.61 11.27 11.34
CA ALA A 575 -20.77 10.89 10.54
C ALA A 575 -21.04 11.93 9.43
N GLN A 576 -21.53 11.52 8.27
CA GLN A 576 -21.74 12.45 7.14
C GLN A 576 -22.62 13.65 7.53
N SER A 577 -22.29 14.82 6.99
CA SER A 577 -22.90 16.13 7.26
C SER A 577 -23.33 16.79 5.94
N GLU A 578 -23.81 18.05 5.96
CA GLU A 578 -24.11 18.79 4.72
C GLU A 578 -22.83 19.28 4.03
N ALA A 579 -21.86 19.75 4.80
CA ALA A 579 -20.53 20.15 4.34
C ALA A 579 -19.56 20.21 5.53
N VAL A 580 -18.28 19.86 5.32
CA VAL A 580 -17.22 20.20 6.28
C VAL A 580 -16.66 21.57 5.92
N TRP A 581 -16.63 22.49 6.88
CA TRP A 581 -15.98 23.78 6.71
C TRP A 581 -14.47 23.68 6.87
N ARG A 582 -14.01 23.16 8.01
CA ARG A 582 -12.58 23.01 8.36
C ARG A 582 -12.32 21.84 9.29
N VAL A 583 -11.08 21.37 9.24
CA VAL A 583 -10.50 20.38 10.14
C VAL A 583 -9.11 20.86 10.56
N ALA A 584 -8.81 20.79 11.85
CA ALA A 584 -7.47 21.02 12.42
C ALA A 584 -7.16 19.89 13.41
N PHE A 585 -5.90 19.42 13.45
CA PHE A 585 -5.52 18.35 14.36
C PHE A 585 -4.09 18.52 14.91
N GLU A 586 -3.90 17.93 16.10
CA GLU A 586 -2.63 17.68 16.79
C GLU A 586 -2.53 16.16 17.01
N ASP A 587 -1.34 15.66 17.36
CA ASP A 587 -1.05 14.22 17.52
C ASP A 587 -2.09 13.43 18.31
N GLU A 588 -2.70 14.02 19.35
CA GLU A 588 -3.74 13.36 20.18
C GLU A 588 -5.15 13.95 20.03
N LYS A 589 -5.39 14.94 19.15
CA LYS A 589 -6.69 15.65 19.07
C LYS A 589 -7.06 16.07 17.65
N CYS A 590 -8.35 15.99 17.30
CA CYS A 590 -8.86 16.52 16.03
C CYS A 590 -10.13 17.34 16.25
N VAL A 591 -10.22 18.52 15.65
CA VAL A 591 -11.41 19.38 15.66
C VAL A 591 -11.96 19.46 14.24
N ALA A 592 -13.18 18.96 14.04
CA ALA A 592 -13.93 19.09 12.81
C ALA A 592 -15.07 20.11 12.97
N LEU A 593 -15.20 21.03 12.02
CA LEU A 593 -16.29 22.00 11.95
C LEU A 593 -17.15 21.71 10.72
N ALA A 594 -18.41 21.36 10.96
CA ALA A 594 -19.33 20.86 9.94
C ALA A 594 -20.70 21.55 10.00
N LEU A 595 -21.38 21.60 8.85
CA LEU A 595 -22.75 22.06 8.73
C LEU A 595 -23.72 20.89 8.94
N ARG A 596 -24.57 20.97 9.96
CA ARG A 596 -25.64 19.98 10.25
C ARG A 596 -26.95 20.69 10.53
N HIS A 597 -27.97 20.38 9.75
CA HIS A 597 -29.31 20.99 9.82
C HIS A 597 -29.23 22.53 9.79
N GLY A 598 -28.49 23.07 8.81
CA GLY A 598 -28.25 24.50 8.65
C GLY A 598 -27.44 25.19 9.76
N ARG A 599 -26.90 24.45 10.75
CA ARG A 599 -26.13 25.01 11.86
C ARG A 599 -24.69 24.52 11.88
N THR A 600 -23.78 25.39 12.30
CA THR A 600 -22.35 25.07 12.44
C THR A 600 -22.10 24.34 13.76
N VAL A 601 -21.69 23.08 13.63
CA VAL A 601 -21.40 22.13 14.71
C VAL A 601 -19.90 21.86 14.76
N MET A 602 -19.37 21.75 15.98
CA MET A 602 -18.00 21.38 16.27
C MET A 602 -17.95 19.99 16.89
N GLU A 603 -17.11 19.11 16.34
CA GLU A 603 -16.84 17.79 16.88
C GLU A 603 -15.37 17.73 17.30
N VAL A 604 -15.13 17.69 18.62
CA VAL A 604 -13.81 17.63 19.22
C VAL A 604 -13.49 16.18 19.57
N TYR A 605 -12.54 15.58 18.87
CA TYR A 605 -12.05 14.23 19.08
C TYR A 605 -10.79 14.23 19.95
N SER A 606 -10.71 13.27 20.85
CA SER A 606 -9.54 12.95 21.69
C SER A 606 -9.09 11.52 21.40
N PHE A 607 -7.80 11.36 21.14
CA PHE A 607 -7.13 10.08 20.90
C PHE A 607 -6.13 9.71 22.03
N SER A 608 -5.93 10.60 23.01
CA SER A 608 -5.19 10.31 24.24
C SER A 608 -5.77 9.06 24.94
N PRO A 609 -4.94 8.11 25.41
CA PRO A 609 -5.41 6.94 26.14
C PRO A 609 -5.96 7.31 27.55
N PRO A 610 -6.82 6.48 28.16
CA PRO A 610 -7.29 6.68 29.52
C PRO A 610 -6.12 6.74 30.52
N ALA A 611 -6.20 7.64 31.51
CA ALA A 611 -5.13 7.82 32.51
C ALA A 611 -4.79 6.54 33.28
N GLU A 612 -5.78 5.67 33.51
CA GLU A 612 -5.64 4.37 34.18
C GLU A 612 -4.78 3.37 33.39
N GLU A 613 -4.66 3.50 32.06
CA GLU A 613 -3.79 2.63 31.26
C GLU A 613 -2.31 3.00 31.37
N LEU A 614 -1.97 4.23 31.76
CA LEU A 614 -0.59 4.72 31.81
C LEU A 614 0.09 4.48 33.17
N THR A 615 -0.66 4.27 34.25
CA THR A 615 -0.13 4.23 35.63
C THR A 615 0.49 2.90 36.07
N TYR A 616 0.36 1.84 35.26
CA TYR A 616 0.64 0.45 35.68
C TYR A 616 2.12 0.05 35.84
N GLU A 617 3.09 0.94 35.53
CA GLU A 617 4.53 0.64 35.65
C GLU A 617 5.28 1.67 36.52
N ARG A 618 5.03 1.63 37.85
CA ARG A 618 6.07 2.03 38.81
C ARG A 618 7.20 0.99 38.78
N PRO A 619 8.47 1.37 38.55
CA PRO A 619 9.60 0.45 38.76
C PRO A 619 9.74 0.15 40.26
N LEU A 620 9.99 -1.12 40.59
CA LEU A 620 10.39 -1.52 41.94
C LEU A 620 11.78 -0.95 42.26
N SER A 621 12.00 -0.57 43.52
CA SER A 621 13.26 0.05 43.94
C SER A 621 14.43 -0.96 43.91
N LEU A 622 15.68 -0.46 43.86
CA LEU A 622 16.87 -1.31 43.91
C LEU A 622 16.90 -2.21 45.16
N GLN A 623 16.41 -1.72 46.30
CA GLN A 623 16.27 -2.50 47.54
C GLN A 623 15.32 -3.70 47.39
N GLN A 624 14.28 -3.60 46.55
CA GLN A 624 13.36 -4.72 46.31
C GLN A 624 13.93 -5.79 45.36
N ARG A 625 14.90 -5.44 44.50
CA ARG A 625 15.61 -6.45 43.67
C ARG A 625 16.54 -7.31 44.51
N ALA A 626 17.28 -6.69 45.45
CA ALA A 626 18.23 -7.39 46.31
C ALA A 626 17.60 -8.42 47.29
N LEU A 627 16.27 -8.46 47.41
CA LEU A 627 15.55 -9.33 48.35
C LEU A 627 14.92 -10.59 47.72
N GLU A 628 14.94 -10.73 46.37
CA GLU A 628 14.47 -11.97 45.71
C GLU A 628 15.61 -12.95 45.33
N ASP A 629 16.89 -12.54 45.42
CA ASP A 629 18.06 -13.31 44.94
C ASP A 629 18.56 -14.41 45.91
N ALA A 630 17.64 -15.13 46.55
CA ALA A 630 17.93 -16.32 47.35
C ALA A 630 17.64 -17.61 46.54
N PRO A 631 18.64 -18.45 46.20
CA PRO A 631 18.49 -19.56 45.26
C PRO A 631 17.81 -20.80 45.88
N HIS A 632 16.52 -20.70 46.19
CA HIS A 632 15.71 -21.84 46.63
C HIS A 632 15.42 -22.82 45.48
N ARG A 633 16.34 -23.77 45.29
CA ARG A 633 16.18 -24.99 44.47
C ARG A 633 14.83 -25.67 44.80
N PRO A 634 13.89 -25.81 43.84
CA PRO A 634 12.68 -26.59 44.08
C PRO A 634 13.03 -28.07 44.24
N MET A 635 12.69 -28.64 45.40
CA MET A 635 12.80 -30.09 45.63
C MET A 635 11.66 -30.83 44.93
N SER A 636 11.92 -32.08 44.53
CA SER A 636 10.91 -32.98 43.96
C SER A 636 9.82 -33.32 44.99
N ALA A 637 8.56 -33.34 44.56
CA ALA A 637 7.43 -33.58 45.43
C ALA A 637 7.36 -35.03 45.97
N MET A 638 7.64 -35.21 47.27
CA MET A 638 7.03 -36.25 48.12
C MET A 638 7.26 -35.94 49.60
N GLN A 639 6.29 -35.28 50.25
CA GLN A 639 5.79 -35.64 51.59
C GLN A 639 4.58 -34.77 51.96
N LEU A 640 3.51 -35.42 52.41
CA LEU A 640 2.57 -34.81 53.37
C LEU A 640 3.12 -35.09 54.77
N ASP A 641 2.92 -34.16 55.71
CA ASP A 641 2.28 -34.55 56.97
C ASP A 641 1.62 -33.37 57.70
N TYR A 642 0.79 -33.67 58.70
CA TYR A 642 0.00 -32.71 59.48
C TYR A 642 0.79 -32.06 60.61
N ARG A 643 0.63 -30.73 60.79
CA ARG A 643 0.02 -30.11 62.01
C ARG A 643 0.09 -28.57 62.03
N HIS A 644 -1.03 -27.96 62.40
CA HIS A 644 -1.08 -26.64 63.06
C HIS A 644 -0.71 -26.80 64.56
N PRO A 645 -0.24 -25.76 65.29
CA PRO A 645 -0.87 -24.42 65.34
C PRO A 645 0.06 -23.19 65.34
N GLN A 646 -0.59 -22.01 65.40
CA GLN A 646 -0.08 -20.69 65.84
C GLN A 646 0.25 -20.70 67.36
N PRO A 647 0.82 -19.63 68.02
CA PRO A 647 0.90 -18.22 67.58
C PRO A 647 2.19 -17.41 67.96
N ALA A 648 2.10 -16.09 67.70
CA ALA A 648 2.58 -14.97 68.56
C ALA A 648 3.93 -14.22 68.30
N VAL A 649 3.76 -12.92 67.96
CA VAL A 649 4.38 -11.72 68.58
C VAL A 649 5.88 -11.38 68.38
N ALA A 650 6.11 -10.45 67.43
CA ALA A 650 6.89 -9.19 67.49
C ALA A 650 8.28 -9.06 68.20
N GLY A 651 9.35 -9.11 67.38
CA GLY A 651 10.52 -8.18 67.39
C GLY A 651 11.45 -8.13 68.63
N PRO A 652 12.41 -7.17 68.69
CA PRO A 652 12.87 -6.23 67.66
C PRO A 652 14.42 -6.28 67.39
N SER A 653 14.90 -5.28 66.63
CA SER A 653 16.28 -4.95 66.19
C SER A 653 17.45 -5.00 67.18
N MET A 654 18.65 -5.37 66.69
CA MET A 654 19.93 -4.59 66.70
C MET A 654 21.04 -5.42 66.00
N GLU A 655 21.81 -4.92 65.02
CA GLU A 655 22.93 -3.95 64.99
C GLU A 655 24.33 -4.52 65.31
N ALA A 656 25.33 -4.12 64.49
CA ALA A 656 26.78 -4.22 64.70
C ALA A 656 27.37 -5.66 64.82
N SER A 657 28.67 -5.94 64.67
CA SER A 657 29.86 -5.17 64.19
C SER A 657 30.80 -6.14 63.41
N GLY A 658 31.92 -5.66 62.84
CA GLY A 658 32.83 -6.48 62.01
C GLY A 658 34.19 -6.86 62.65
N SER A 659 35.10 -7.40 61.81
CA SER A 659 36.46 -7.94 62.12
C SER A 659 36.48 -9.25 62.94
N GLN A 660 37.24 -10.29 62.59
CA GLN A 660 38.71 -10.37 62.54
C GLN A 660 39.25 -11.42 61.52
N ASP A 661 40.54 -11.31 61.17
CA ASP A 661 41.31 -12.23 60.29
C ASP A 661 42.23 -13.20 61.08
N VAL A 662 42.43 -14.42 60.55
CA VAL A 662 43.68 -15.25 60.49
C VAL A 662 43.40 -16.33 59.40
N ASP A 663 44.20 -16.66 58.36
CA ASP A 663 45.65 -16.92 58.17
C ASP A 663 46.14 -18.12 59.03
N MET A 664 46.97 -19.10 58.62
CA MET A 664 47.92 -19.38 57.51
C MET A 664 47.68 -20.85 57.01
N ARG A 665 48.25 -21.47 55.96
CA ARG A 665 49.24 -21.26 54.85
C ARG A 665 49.07 -22.48 53.88
N ASP A 666 49.92 -22.97 52.96
CA ASP A 666 51.22 -22.76 52.23
C ASP A 666 51.12 -23.73 51.01
N ALA A 667 52.01 -23.97 50.04
CA ALA A 667 53.13 -23.35 49.32
C ALA A 667 53.49 -24.37 48.18
N VAL A 668 54.29 -24.18 47.13
CA VAL A 668 55.21 -23.15 46.58
C VAL A 668 55.07 -23.26 45.01
N ALA A 669 55.76 -22.59 44.07
CA ALA A 669 56.99 -21.79 44.06
C ALA A 669 56.88 -20.57 43.11
N PHE A 670 57.72 -20.52 42.06
CA PHE A 670 58.22 -19.32 41.35
C PHE A 670 58.63 -19.71 39.89
N ASN A 671 59.11 -18.84 38.98
CA ASN A 671 59.67 -17.49 39.14
C ASN A 671 59.67 -16.65 37.85
N ASN A 672 59.55 -15.30 37.99
CA ASN A 672 60.10 -14.21 37.13
C ASN A 672 59.78 -14.16 35.60
N GLN A 673 59.70 -12.99 34.93
CA GLN A 673 59.83 -11.58 35.36
C GLN A 673 59.04 -10.58 34.45
N LEU A 674 59.03 -9.30 34.85
CA LEU A 674 58.34 -8.11 34.26
C LEU A 674 59.36 -7.18 33.50
N PRO A 675 59.07 -5.96 32.95
CA PRO A 675 57.94 -5.02 33.19
C PRO A 675 57.37 -4.26 31.94
N SER A 676 56.79 -3.06 32.13
CA SER A 676 56.02 -2.24 31.16
C SER A 676 56.22 -0.72 31.34
N GLN A 677 55.82 0.15 30.37
CA GLN A 677 54.96 1.37 30.55
C GLN A 677 55.04 2.53 29.49
N ARG A 678 53.87 3.21 29.29
CA ARG A 678 53.58 4.67 29.07
C ARG A 678 54.00 5.48 27.80
N ARG A 679 52.96 6.04 27.09
CA ARG A 679 52.51 7.48 26.93
C ARG A 679 53.54 8.64 26.68
N PRO A 680 53.16 9.87 26.19
CA PRO A 680 51.93 10.37 25.51
C PRO A 680 52.15 11.21 24.18
N PRO A 681 51.79 12.52 23.95
CA PRO A 681 50.67 12.91 23.04
C PRO A 681 50.84 14.12 22.04
N ALA A 682 49.78 14.37 21.24
CA ALA A 682 49.21 15.69 20.82
C ALA A 682 49.69 16.54 19.60
N THR A 683 48.70 17.24 19.00
CA THR A 683 48.66 18.56 18.27
C THR A 683 49.31 18.83 16.89
N PHE A 684 48.42 19.01 15.87
CA PHE A 684 48.23 20.14 14.92
C PHE A 684 49.38 20.95 14.25
N SER A 685 49.13 21.31 12.96
CA SER A 685 49.70 22.44 12.16
C SER A 685 51.20 22.36 11.75
N GLU A 686 51.70 22.92 10.63
CA GLU A 686 51.10 23.57 9.44
C GLU A 686 52.09 23.56 8.22
N LEU A 687 51.59 23.91 7.03
CA LEU A 687 52.27 24.57 5.87
C LEU A 687 53.46 23.92 5.08
N GLU A 688 53.37 24.10 3.74
CA GLU A 688 54.44 24.22 2.71
C GLU A 688 55.44 23.06 2.40
N ALA A 689 56.06 22.93 1.20
CA ALA A 689 55.70 23.34 -0.18
C ALA A 689 56.64 22.72 -1.27
N LYS A 690 56.17 22.73 -2.54
CA LYS A 690 56.93 22.91 -3.82
C LYS A 690 57.87 21.82 -4.43
N THR A 691 57.43 21.36 -5.62
CA THR A 691 58.14 21.25 -6.93
C THR A 691 59.43 20.44 -7.13
N SER A 692 59.39 19.45 -8.05
CA SER A 692 59.95 19.51 -9.44
C SER A 692 59.78 18.12 -10.11
N ASP A 693 59.04 17.98 -11.20
CA ASP A 693 59.37 18.30 -12.61
C ASP A 693 60.49 17.46 -13.24
N ASN A 694 60.14 16.65 -14.26
CA ASN A 694 60.90 16.58 -15.51
C ASN A 694 60.10 16.00 -16.68
N ASN A 695 60.51 16.33 -17.91
CA ASN A 695 59.74 16.14 -19.16
C ASN A 695 60.17 14.93 -19.99
N LEU A 696 59.30 14.52 -20.93
CA LEU A 696 59.72 14.03 -22.25
C LEU A 696 58.67 14.41 -23.32
N VAL A 697 59.09 14.55 -24.57
CA VAL A 697 58.51 15.48 -25.57
C VAL A 697 58.49 14.87 -26.98
N ASP A 698 57.53 15.34 -27.79
CA ASP A 698 57.37 15.22 -29.26
C ASP A 698 57.17 13.83 -29.91
N LEU A 699 56.04 13.70 -30.62
CA LEU A 699 56.08 13.62 -32.09
C LEU A 699 54.82 14.28 -32.71
N ILE A 700 54.90 14.70 -33.98
CA ILE A 700 54.06 15.77 -34.57
C ILE A 700 53.51 15.39 -35.96
N GLN A 701 52.44 16.09 -36.41
CA GLN A 701 51.88 16.16 -37.79
C GLN A 701 51.02 14.97 -38.30
N VAL A 702 49.97 15.13 -39.15
CA VAL A 702 49.43 16.30 -39.90
C VAL A 702 47.87 16.37 -39.79
N LEU A 703 47.31 17.57 -40.01
CA LEU A 703 45.87 17.94 -40.19
C LEU A 703 45.39 17.69 -41.66
N PRO A 704 44.15 18.07 -42.15
CA PRO A 704 43.01 18.82 -41.58
C PRO A 704 41.64 18.06 -41.69
N SER A 705 40.42 18.59 -41.46
CA SER A 705 39.92 19.99 -41.40
C SER A 705 38.72 20.25 -40.47
N ARG A 706 38.61 21.51 -40.03
CA ARG A 706 37.51 22.21 -39.30
C ARG A 706 36.27 22.48 -40.22
N PRO A 707 35.13 23.09 -39.75
CA PRO A 707 34.89 23.76 -38.46
C PRO A 707 33.56 23.44 -37.72
N SER A 708 33.43 24.03 -36.54
CA SER A 708 32.21 24.16 -35.74
C SER A 708 31.43 25.45 -36.06
N SER A 709 30.12 25.46 -35.77
CA SER A 709 29.33 26.68 -35.52
C SER A 709 28.10 26.36 -34.66
N SER A 710 27.70 27.29 -33.78
CA SER A 710 26.62 27.12 -32.81
C SER A 710 25.36 27.97 -33.20
N PRO A 711 24.35 28.24 -32.32
CA PRO A 711 22.94 28.37 -32.74
C PRO A 711 22.50 29.77 -33.19
N ILE A 712 21.27 29.87 -33.72
CA ILE A 712 20.52 31.13 -33.85
C ILE A 712 19.00 30.92 -33.75
N ASN A 713 18.26 32.01 -33.50
CA ASN A 713 16.90 32.05 -32.96
C ASN A 713 15.79 32.33 -34.01
N LEU A 714 14.54 32.45 -33.55
CA LEU A 714 13.30 32.52 -34.36
C LEU A 714 12.94 33.92 -34.94
N HIS A 715 11.97 33.93 -35.89
CA HIS A 715 11.25 35.08 -36.50
C HIS A 715 12.06 35.96 -37.51
N THR A 716 11.47 36.62 -38.52
CA THR A 716 10.06 37.03 -38.75
C THR A 716 9.69 37.24 -40.26
N PHE A 717 8.38 37.45 -40.52
CA PHE A 717 7.76 38.22 -41.64
C PHE A 717 7.31 37.53 -42.96
N LEU A 718 6.67 38.30 -43.86
CA LEU A 718 5.47 37.93 -44.64
C LEU A 718 5.51 38.34 -46.13
N ARG A 719 4.62 37.69 -46.91
CA ARG A 719 3.89 38.15 -48.14
C ARG A 719 4.55 38.13 -49.54
N GLN A 720 3.85 37.41 -50.43
CA GLN A 720 3.55 37.71 -51.86
C GLN A 720 4.73 37.62 -52.87
N HIS A 721 4.55 37.37 -54.18
CA HIS A 721 3.39 37.49 -55.08
C HIS A 721 3.21 36.31 -56.09
N ARG A 722 2.04 36.28 -56.78
CA ARG A 722 1.64 35.45 -57.96
C ARG A 722 2.13 36.11 -59.29
N PRO A 723 1.90 35.59 -60.55
CA PRO A 723 0.94 34.56 -61.08
C PRO A 723 1.61 33.50 -62.01
N GLY A 724 0.95 32.66 -62.84
CA GLY A 724 -0.46 32.33 -63.21
C GLY A 724 -0.48 31.27 -64.34
N GLY A 725 -1.60 30.71 -64.85
CA GLY A 725 -3.03 30.82 -64.51
C GLY A 725 -3.95 30.15 -65.57
N LEU A 726 -5.28 30.20 -65.36
CA LEU A 726 -6.39 29.77 -66.28
C LEU A 726 -6.52 28.24 -66.52
N ALA A 727 -7.70 27.64 -66.77
CA ALA A 727 -9.09 28.08 -67.01
C ALA A 727 -10.09 26.95 -66.56
N ILE A 728 -11.44 27.03 -66.49
CA ILE A 728 -12.49 28.08 -66.35
C ILE A 728 -13.82 27.35 -66.00
N SER A 729 -14.68 27.89 -65.10
CA SER A 729 -16.13 28.17 -65.33
C SER A 729 -16.88 28.56 -64.03
N HIS A 730 -18.07 29.16 -64.16
CA HIS A 730 -18.90 29.81 -63.12
C HIS A 730 -19.99 28.82 -62.56
N THR A 731 -20.69 29.02 -61.43
CA THR A 731 -21.56 30.18 -61.05
C THR A 731 -21.97 30.17 -59.55
N THR A 732 -22.49 31.30 -59.06
CA THR A 732 -23.09 31.62 -57.72
C THR A 732 -24.37 30.82 -57.36
N MET A 733 -25.00 30.83 -56.15
CA MET A 733 -24.95 31.73 -54.97
C MET A 733 -25.41 31.07 -53.61
N PHE A 734 -25.67 31.91 -52.58
CA PHE A 734 -25.92 31.71 -51.14
C PHE A 734 -27.01 30.74 -50.58
N SER A 735 -26.63 30.03 -49.50
CA SER A 735 -27.27 29.97 -48.15
C SER A 735 -28.44 29.02 -47.74
N ARG A 736 -28.30 28.55 -46.49
CA ARG A 736 -29.32 28.25 -45.43
C ARG A 736 -30.31 27.08 -45.55
N ALA A 737 -30.85 26.74 -44.36
CA ALA A 737 -32.03 25.93 -44.03
C ALA A 737 -31.84 24.41 -43.81
N ALA A 738 -32.82 23.81 -43.11
CA ALA A 738 -32.70 22.55 -42.38
C ALA A 738 -33.76 21.51 -42.79
N ARG A 739 -33.56 20.25 -42.35
CA ARG A 739 -34.54 19.15 -42.15
C ARG A 739 -35.79 19.12 -43.05
N ILE A 740 -35.99 18.00 -43.77
CA ILE A 740 -37.04 17.00 -43.46
C ILE A 740 -36.86 15.74 -44.35
N THR A 741 -37.49 14.64 -43.95
CA THR A 741 -37.38 13.28 -44.52
C THR A 741 -38.31 13.01 -45.73
N ARG A 742 -37.86 12.16 -46.67
CA ARG A 742 -38.63 10.98 -47.10
C ARG A 742 -37.77 9.92 -47.80
N ALA A 743 -38.32 8.69 -47.90
CA ALA A 743 -37.63 7.46 -48.27
C ALA A 743 -37.89 7.01 -49.73
N VAL A 744 -37.12 6.02 -50.23
CA VAL A 744 -37.43 5.08 -51.33
C VAL A 744 -36.22 4.14 -51.55
N PRO A 745 -36.38 2.84 -51.92
CA PRO A 745 -37.37 1.84 -51.54
C PRO A 745 -36.68 0.53 -50.99
N LEU A 746 -37.42 -0.57 -50.81
CA LEU A 746 -36.80 -1.88 -50.54
C LEU A 746 -36.28 -2.55 -51.83
N ARG A 747 -35.21 -3.35 -51.71
CA ARG A 747 -34.92 -4.49 -52.59
C ARG A 747 -34.53 -5.68 -51.72
N ALA A 748 -35.16 -6.84 -51.95
CA ALA A 748 -35.04 -7.99 -51.06
C ALA A 748 -33.64 -8.64 -51.10
N ARG A 749 -33.18 -9.10 -49.93
CA ARG A 749 -32.17 -10.17 -49.77
C ARG A 749 -32.85 -11.37 -49.11
N PRO A 750 -32.43 -12.61 -49.40
CA PRO A 750 -33.09 -13.81 -48.89
C PRO A 750 -32.90 -13.96 -47.38
N THR A 751 -33.96 -14.41 -46.69
CA THR A 751 -33.92 -14.78 -45.27
C THR A 751 -33.25 -16.14 -45.10
N LEU A 752 -31.92 -16.16 -45.07
CA LEU A 752 -31.20 -17.25 -44.42
C LEU A 752 -31.39 -17.13 -42.91
N VAL A 753 -32.04 -18.13 -42.31
CA VAL A 753 -32.20 -18.22 -40.85
C VAL A 753 -30.87 -18.70 -40.25
N ALA A 754 -29.95 -17.76 -40.10
CA ALA A 754 -28.74 -17.96 -39.31
C ALA A 754 -29.12 -17.94 -37.81
N GLY A 755 -29.44 -19.10 -37.25
CA GLY A 755 -29.42 -19.27 -35.79
C GLY A 755 -28.01 -18.94 -35.27
N SER A 756 -27.92 -18.27 -34.11
CA SER A 756 -26.64 -17.85 -33.54
C SER A 756 -25.80 -19.04 -33.09
N ARG A 757 -24.96 -19.56 -33.99
CA ARG A 757 -23.92 -20.55 -33.69
C ARG A 757 -22.84 -19.87 -32.85
N ALA A 758 -22.36 -20.56 -31.82
CA ALA A 758 -21.36 -20.06 -30.87
C ALA A 758 -20.12 -20.94 -30.93
N VAL A 759 -18.94 -20.35 -30.75
CA VAL A 759 -17.67 -21.11 -30.82
C VAL A 759 -17.64 -22.25 -29.82
N THR A 760 -17.47 -23.48 -30.32
CA THR A 760 -17.34 -24.68 -29.49
C THR A 760 -15.87 -24.94 -29.11
N THR A 761 -15.65 -25.94 -28.25
CA THR A 761 -14.31 -26.38 -27.81
C THR A 761 -13.96 -27.78 -28.35
N ASN A 762 -14.60 -28.19 -29.44
CA ASN A 762 -14.37 -29.49 -30.06
C ASN A 762 -12.99 -29.50 -30.75
N ALA A 763 -12.05 -30.27 -30.22
CA ALA A 763 -10.69 -30.38 -30.76
C ALA A 763 -10.60 -31.18 -32.09
N ALA A 764 -11.68 -31.84 -32.49
CA ALA A 764 -11.79 -32.68 -33.68
C ALA A 764 -12.81 -32.10 -34.67
N SER A 765 -12.80 -30.78 -34.89
CA SER A 765 -13.85 -30.09 -35.66
C SER A 765 -13.66 -30.16 -37.19
N ALA A 766 -12.41 -30.14 -37.67
CA ALA A 766 -12.10 -30.08 -39.11
C ALA A 766 -12.53 -31.32 -39.92
N THR A 767 -12.75 -31.12 -41.22
CA THR A 767 -13.16 -32.13 -42.20
C THR A 767 -12.26 -32.08 -43.45
N LEU A 768 -12.35 -33.11 -44.30
CA LEU A 768 -11.52 -33.27 -45.50
C LEU A 768 -12.40 -33.70 -46.67
N GLU A 769 -12.44 -32.90 -47.74
CA GLU A 769 -13.32 -33.13 -48.90
C GLU A 769 -12.68 -34.02 -49.99
N LYS A 770 -11.35 -34.16 -49.99
CA LYS A 770 -10.57 -34.94 -50.97
C LYS A 770 -9.47 -35.69 -50.26
N GLY A 771 -9.22 -36.94 -50.64
CA GLY A 771 -8.23 -37.80 -49.99
C GLY A 771 -6.82 -37.18 -49.96
N VAL A 772 -6.07 -37.45 -48.88
CA VAL A 772 -4.73 -36.90 -48.67
C VAL A 772 -3.76 -37.43 -49.73
N PRO A 773 -2.91 -36.59 -50.36
CA PRO A 773 -1.90 -37.04 -51.32
C PRO A 773 -0.88 -38.02 -50.72
N GLN A 774 -0.13 -38.73 -51.56
CA GLN A 774 0.86 -39.69 -51.05
C GLN A 774 2.12 -39.02 -50.50
N ALA A 775 2.66 -38.02 -51.19
CA ALA A 775 3.90 -37.34 -50.81
C ALA A 775 3.74 -36.49 -49.52
N GLU A 776 4.83 -36.34 -48.74
CA GLU A 776 4.74 -35.69 -47.42
C GLU A 776 4.63 -34.16 -47.47
N ASP A 777 5.31 -33.54 -48.44
CA ASP A 777 5.38 -32.09 -48.66
C ASP A 777 4.28 -31.58 -49.60
N GLU A 778 3.40 -32.45 -50.11
CA GLU A 778 2.32 -32.06 -51.03
C GLU A 778 1.13 -31.44 -50.27
N THR A 779 0.67 -30.28 -50.76
CA THR A 779 -0.37 -29.48 -50.12
C THR A 779 -1.77 -29.98 -50.43
N PHE A 780 -2.62 -30.06 -49.41
CA PHE A 780 -4.04 -30.34 -49.56
C PHE A 780 -4.90 -29.40 -48.70
N THR A 781 -6.15 -29.22 -49.11
CA THR A 781 -7.12 -28.34 -48.45
C THR A 781 -7.97 -29.11 -47.46
N ILE A 782 -8.06 -28.62 -46.22
CA ILE A 782 -9.02 -29.06 -45.20
C ILE A 782 -10.10 -27.99 -45.01
N THR A 783 -11.29 -28.42 -44.61
CA THR A 783 -12.45 -27.56 -44.36
C THR A 783 -12.77 -27.57 -42.87
N LEU A 784 -12.55 -26.42 -42.22
CA LEU A 784 -12.81 -26.17 -40.80
C LEU A 784 -14.33 -26.16 -40.51
N SER A 785 -14.69 -26.37 -39.24
CA SER A 785 -16.09 -26.25 -38.81
C SER A 785 -16.58 -24.81 -38.92
N ASP A 786 -17.85 -24.61 -39.22
CA ASP A 786 -18.48 -23.28 -39.17
C ASP A 786 -18.51 -22.72 -37.73
N GLU A 787 -18.47 -23.59 -36.72
CA GLU A 787 -18.30 -23.26 -35.30
C GLU A 787 -16.86 -22.86 -34.91
N SER A 788 -15.87 -22.92 -35.82
CA SER A 788 -14.47 -22.57 -35.49
C SER A 788 -14.30 -21.08 -35.14
N PHE A 789 -15.16 -20.20 -35.65
CA PHE A 789 -15.04 -18.73 -35.57
C PHE A 789 -16.37 -18.03 -35.24
N GLU A 790 -16.31 -16.93 -34.48
CA GLU A 790 -17.41 -15.98 -34.24
C GLU A 790 -16.83 -14.56 -34.28
N THR A 791 -17.33 -13.70 -35.17
CA THR A 791 -16.73 -12.38 -35.47
C THR A 791 -17.49 -11.18 -34.88
N TYR A 792 -16.77 -10.08 -34.70
CA TYR A 792 -17.29 -8.77 -34.33
C TYR A 792 -16.63 -7.70 -35.20
N GLU A 793 -17.44 -6.91 -35.93
CA GLU A 793 -16.97 -5.89 -36.89
C GLU A 793 -15.93 -6.40 -37.92
N LEU A 794 -15.99 -7.70 -38.25
CA LEU A 794 -15.03 -8.42 -39.09
C LEU A 794 -15.76 -9.45 -39.96
N ASP A 795 -15.35 -9.58 -41.23
CA ASP A 795 -15.73 -10.71 -42.07
C ASP A 795 -15.05 -12.00 -41.57
N PRO A 796 -15.71 -13.17 -41.63
CA PRO A 796 -15.13 -14.42 -41.13
C PRO A 796 -13.87 -14.82 -41.91
N PRO A 797 -12.82 -15.35 -41.23
CA PRO A 797 -11.69 -15.96 -41.91
C PRO A 797 -12.11 -17.08 -42.86
N PRO A 798 -11.30 -17.41 -43.89
CA PRO A 798 -11.53 -18.58 -44.72
C PRO A 798 -11.65 -19.85 -43.88
N TYR A 799 -12.78 -20.55 -44.01
CA TYR A 799 -12.99 -21.87 -43.42
C TYR A 799 -12.21 -22.98 -44.14
N THR A 800 -11.48 -22.65 -45.21
CA THR A 800 -10.56 -23.56 -45.91
C THR A 800 -9.11 -23.24 -45.54
N LEU A 801 -8.34 -24.26 -45.16
CA LEU A 801 -6.93 -24.13 -44.81
C LEU A 801 -6.07 -25.11 -45.61
N GLU A 802 -4.93 -24.64 -46.11
CA GLU A 802 -3.93 -25.48 -46.76
C GLU A 802 -2.91 -26.00 -45.73
N THR A 803 -2.56 -27.28 -45.86
CA THR A 803 -1.60 -27.98 -44.99
C THR A 803 -0.91 -29.11 -45.76
N THR A 804 0.13 -29.71 -45.18
CA THR A 804 0.83 -30.89 -45.71
C THR A 804 0.83 -32.01 -44.67
N LYS A 805 1.09 -33.27 -45.09
CA LYS A 805 1.21 -34.39 -44.14
C LYS A 805 2.31 -34.12 -43.11
N LYS A 806 3.44 -33.61 -43.59
CA LYS A 806 4.62 -33.23 -42.79
C LYS A 806 4.30 -32.16 -41.75
N GLU A 807 3.53 -31.14 -42.14
CA GLU A 807 3.09 -30.09 -41.21
C GLU A 807 2.22 -30.67 -40.08
N LEU A 808 1.23 -31.52 -40.41
CA LEU A 808 0.37 -32.16 -39.41
C LEU A 808 1.17 -33.10 -38.47
N LYS A 809 2.12 -33.87 -38.99
CA LYS A 809 3.04 -34.71 -38.19
C LYS A 809 3.84 -33.87 -37.20
N ASN A 810 4.36 -32.72 -37.65
CA ASN A 810 5.15 -31.83 -36.81
C ASN A 810 4.29 -31.10 -35.76
N MET A 811 3.12 -30.54 -36.12
CA MET A 811 2.17 -29.96 -35.16
C MET A 811 1.80 -30.95 -34.05
N TYR A 812 1.55 -32.21 -34.40
CA TYR A 812 1.27 -33.27 -33.43
C TYR A 812 2.46 -33.51 -32.50
N ARG A 813 3.66 -33.66 -33.07
CA ARG A 813 4.91 -33.81 -32.30
C ARG A 813 5.12 -32.65 -31.33
N ASP A 814 4.98 -31.41 -31.78
CA ASP A 814 5.28 -30.21 -31.00
C ASP A 814 4.31 -30.03 -29.82
N MET A 815 3.01 -30.33 -30.03
CA MET A 815 2.05 -30.39 -28.92
C MET A 815 2.37 -31.51 -27.93
N VAL A 816 2.79 -32.69 -28.41
CA VAL A 816 3.20 -33.80 -27.52
C VAL A 816 4.46 -33.45 -26.73
N VAL A 817 5.48 -32.86 -27.36
CA VAL A 817 6.69 -32.38 -26.65
C VAL A 817 6.33 -31.33 -25.60
N THR A 818 5.49 -30.36 -25.96
CA THR A 818 5.00 -29.33 -25.01
C THR A 818 4.28 -29.97 -23.83
N ARG A 819 3.35 -30.91 -24.08
CA ARG A 819 2.62 -31.65 -23.03
C ARG A 819 3.56 -32.45 -22.13
N GLN A 820 4.56 -33.14 -22.68
CA GLN A 820 5.55 -33.91 -21.90
C GLN A 820 6.47 -32.99 -21.09
N MET A 821 6.91 -31.85 -21.64
CA MET A 821 7.72 -30.85 -20.94
C MET A 821 6.98 -30.27 -19.73
N GLU A 822 5.71 -29.87 -19.91
CA GLU A 822 4.89 -29.35 -18.81
C GLU A 822 4.60 -30.43 -17.76
N MET A 823 4.44 -31.69 -18.16
CA MET A 823 4.33 -32.82 -17.21
C MET A 823 5.65 -33.15 -16.50
N ALA A 824 6.81 -32.88 -17.10
CA ALA A 824 8.10 -32.96 -16.42
C ALA A 824 8.26 -31.82 -15.39
N ALA A 825 7.84 -30.59 -15.74
CA ALA A 825 7.81 -29.47 -14.82
C ALA A 825 6.84 -29.70 -13.63
N ASP A 826 5.64 -30.24 -13.87
CA ASP A 826 4.71 -30.69 -12.82
C ASP A 826 5.39 -31.65 -11.81
N ARG A 827 6.12 -32.64 -12.32
CA ARG A 827 6.87 -33.62 -11.52
C ARG A 827 7.99 -32.95 -10.72
N LEU A 828 8.87 -32.18 -11.37
CA LEU A 828 10.01 -31.52 -10.74
C LEU A 828 9.59 -30.47 -9.69
N TYR A 829 8.42 -29.85 -9.86
CA TYR A 829 7.80 -28.98 -8.85
C TYR A 829 7.31 -29.76 -7.63
N LYS A 830 6.65 -30.91 -7.83
CA LYS A 830 6.22 -31.80 -6.73
C LYS A 830 7.41 -32.40 -5.96
N GLU A 831 8.52 -32.65 -6.66
CA GLU A 831 9.82 -33.03 -6.09
C GLU A 831 10.55 -31.85 -5.39
N LYS A 832 9.97 -30.64 -5.39
CA LYS A 832 10.51 -29.40 -4.79
C LYS A 832 11.85 -28.93 -5.38
N LYS A 833 12.19 -29.39 -6.58
CA LYS A 833 13.37 -28.97 -7.35
C LYS A 833 13.11 -27.61 -8.01
N ILE A 834 11.94 -27.43 -8.61
CA ILE A 834 11.42 -26.11 -9.02
C ILE A 834 10.88 -25.38 -7.78
N ARG A 835 11.07 -24.06 -7.69
CA ARG A 835 10.64 -23.21 -6.57
C ARG A 835 9.95 -21.93 -7.09
N GLY A 836 9.21 -21.24 -6.21
CA GLY A 836 8.45 -20.04 -6.55
C GLY A 836 7.14 -20.37 -7.27
N PHE A 837 6.59 -19.41 -8.03
CA PHE A 837 5.38 -19.63 -8.82
C PHE A 837 5.73 -20.36 -10.13
N CYS A 838 4.99 -21.42 -10.45
CA CYS A 838 5.14 -22.17 -11.70
C CYS A 838 3.80 -22.22 -12.46
N HIS A 839 3.80 -21.83 -13.74
CA HIS A 839 2.58 -21.59 -14.52
C HIS A 839 2.52 -22.48 -15.77
N LEU A 840 2.19 -23.75 -15.59
CA LEU A 840 2.03 -24.70 -16.70
C LEU A 840 0.86 -24.30 -17.62
N SER A 841 0.89 -24.75 -18.87
CA SER A 841 -0.12 -24.58 -19.93
C SER A 841 -0.95 -25.84 -20.23
N THR A 842 -0.79 -26.92 -19.46
CA THR A 842 -1.29 -28.27 -19.76
C THR A 842 -2.79 -28.32 -20.12
N GLY A 843 -3.08 -28.66 -21.39
CA GLY A 843 -4.41 -28.63 -22.00
C GLY A 843 -4.59 -27.57 -23.10
N GLN A 844 -3.69 -26.59 -23.19
CA GLN A 844 -3.76 -25.47 -24.14
C GLN A 844 -2.76 -25.56 -25.30
N GLU A 845 -2.17 -26.73 -25.57
CA GLU A 845 -1.02 -26.87 -26.47
C GLU A 845 -1.33 -26.43 -27.92
N ALA A 846 -2.60 -26.53 -28.34
CA ALA A 846 -3.11 -26.03 -29.62
C ALA A 846 -2.94 -24.50 -29.81
N VAL A 847 -2.98 -23.71 -28.73
CA VAL A 847 -2.88 -22.24 -28.83
C VAL A 847 -1.45 -21.82 -29.20
N ALA A 848 -0.45 -22.29 -28.45
CA ALA A 848 0.95 -21.99 -28.74
C ALA A 848 1.41 -22.56 -30.09
N THR A 849 1.00 -23.79 -30.41
CA THR A 849 1.36 -24.45 -31.67
C THR A 849 0.69 -23.76 -32.86
N GLY A 850 -0.62 -23.53 -32.81
CA GLY A 850 -1.37 -22.91 -33.90
C GLY A 850 -0.93 -21.48 -34.20
N ILE A 851 -0.53 -20.72 -33.18
CA ILE A 851 0.07 -19.38 -33.37
C ILE A 851 1.39 -19.48 -34.14
N GLU A 852 2.32 -20.34 -33.74
CA GLU A 852 3.64 -20.38 -34.39
C GLU A 852 3.57 -20.86 -35.85
N TYR A 853 2.73 -21.86 -36.16
CA TYR A 853 2.53 -22.35 -37.54
C TYR A 853 1.74 -21.37 -38.44
N ALA A 854 1.36 -20.20 -37.92
CA ALA A 854 0.79 -19.09 -38.68
C ALA A 854 1.74 -17.88 -38.82
N LEU A 855 2.88 -17.90 -38.11
CA LEU A 855 3.84 -16.80 -38.04
C LEU A 855 5.17 -17.16 -38.73
N THR A 856 6.12 -16.25 -38.65
CA THR A 856 7.54 -16.48 -38.97
C THR A 856 8.39 -16.19 -37.73
N LYS A 857 9.65 -16.64 -37.75
CA LYS A 857 10.66 -16.32 -36.72
C LYS A 857 11.04 -14.82 -36.67
N GLU A 858 10.44 -14.00 -37.52
CA GLU A 858 10.62 -12.54 -37.53
C GLU A 858 9.45 -11.76 -36.94
N ASP A 859 8.27 -12.36 -36.77
CA ASP A 859 7.15 -11.76 -36.01
C ASP A 859 7.41 -11.89 -34.51
N ASP A 860 6.98 -10.93 -33.69
CA ASP A 860 7.22 -10.95 -32.25
C ASP A 860 6.05 -11.59 -31.47
N ILE A 861 6.33 -12.48 -30.53
CA ILE A 861 5.35 -12.98 -29.54
C ILE A 861 5.72 -12.47 -28.14
N ILE A 862 4.73 -11.95 -27.41
CA ILE A 862 4.89 -11.49 -26.03
C ILE A 862 3.77 -12.02 -25.14
N THR A 863 4.12 -12.66 -24.01
CA THR A 863 3.17 -13.18 -23.00
C THR A 863 3.75 -13.04 -21.60
N ALA A 864 2.93 -12.76 -20.59
CA ALA A 864 3.40 -12.74 -19.20
C ALA A 864 3.37 -14.11 -18.52
N TYR A 865 2.34 -14.93 -18.76
CA TYR A 865 2.11 -16.20 -18.05
C TYR A 865 2.08 -17.37 -19.05
N ARG A 866 2.24 -18.61 -18.56
CA ARG A 866 2.18 -19.84 -19.37
C ARG A 866 3.20 -19.87 -20.51
N CYS A 867 4.36 -19.26 -20.27
CA CYS A 867 5.35 -18.94 -21.31
C CYS A 867 6.06 -20.16 -21.92
N HIS A 868 6.10 -21.32 -21.23
CA HIS A 868 6.97 -22.45 -21.59
C HIS A 868 6.71 -22.98 -23.01
N GLY A 869 5.44 -23.24 -23.37
CA GLY A 869 5.08 -23.72 -24.69
C GLY A 869 5.44 -22.71 -25.80
N TYR A 870 5.17 -21.43 -25.57
CA TYR A 870 5.53 -20.38 -26.52
C TYR A 870 7.06 -20.23 -26.65
N ALA A 871 7.83 -20.31 -25.57
CA ALA A 871 9.30 -20.29 -25.61
C ALA A 871 9.86 -21.47 -26.43
N TYR A 872 9.31 -22.68 -26.23
CA TYR A 872 9.67 -23.87 -27.01
C TYR A 872 9.36 -23.67 -28.50
N MET A 873 8.11 -23.29 -28.84
CA MET A 873 7.73 -23.02 -30.23
C MET A 873 8.61 -21.94 -30.88
N ARG A 874 9.05 -20.93 -30.12
CA ARG A 874 9.97 -19.87 -30.59
C ARG A 874 11.44 -20.28 -30.65
N GLY A 875 11.78 -21.53 -30.34
CA GLY A 875 13.08 -22.14 -30.60
C GLY A 875 13.99 -22.30 -29.38
N ALA A 876 13.47 -22.13 -28.17
CA ALA A 876 14.19 -22.55 -26.96
C ALA A 876 14.16 -24.08 -26.80
N SER A 877 15.26 -24.70 -26.37
CA SER A 877 15.29 -26.14 -26.11
C SER A 877 14.56 -26.50 -24.82
N VAL A 878 14.01 -27.72 -24.75
CA VAL A 878 13.39 -28.27 -23.53
C VAL A 878 14.37 -28.19 -22.36
N ARG A 879 15.66 -28.50 -22.61
CA ARG A 879 16.74 -28.39 -21.62
C ARG A 879 16.93 -26.97 -21.10
N SER A 880 16.86 -25.93 -21.95
CA SER A 880 17.01 -24.52 -21.53
C SER A 880 15.82 -24.03 -20.70
N ILE A 881 14.60 -24.48 -21.00
CA ILE A 881 13.37 -24.14 -20.27
C ILE A 881 13.33 -24.84 -18.91
N ILE A 882 13.63 -26.14 -18.88
CA ILE A 882 13.68 -26.94 -17.65
C ILE A 882 14.87 -26.50 -16.77
N GLY A 883 16.02 -26.18 -17.37
CA GLY A 883 17.19 -25.63 -16.66
C GLY A 883 16.87 -24.30 -15.99
N GLU A 884 16.10 -23.42 -16.65
CA GLU A 884 15.64 -22.16 -16.06
C GLU A 884 14.67 -22.38 -14.89
N LEU A 885 13.69 -23.28 -15.06
CA LEU A 885 12.77 -23.68 -13.98
C LEU A 885 13.50 -24.30 -12.77
N LEU A 886 14.63 -24.95 -13.00
CA LEU A 886 15.50 -25.54 -11.99
C LEU A 886 16.59 -24.58 -11.45
N GLY A 887 16.60 -23.31 -11.88
CA GLY A 887 17.57 -22.29 -11.44
C GLY A 887 19.02 -22.62 -11.82
N ARG A 888 19.26 -23.09 -13.05
CA ARG A 888 20.58 -23.53 -13.54
C ARG A 888 21.23 -22.49 -14.46
N ARG A 889 22.57 -22.42 -14.47
CA ARG A 889 23.34 -21.36 -15.17
C ARG A 889 23.22 -21.43 -16.69
N GLU A 890 22.85 -22.58 -17.24
CA GLU A 890 22.55 -22.78 -18.67
C GLU A 890 21.02 -22.75 -18.98
N GLY A 891 20.21 -22.27 -18.04
CA GLY A 891 18.82 -21.90 -18.31
C GLY A 891 18.70 -20.74 -19.30
N ILE A 892 17.53 -20.59 -19.94
CA ILE A 892 17.27 -19.58 -20.98
C ILE A 892 17.50 -18.12 -20.51
N ALA A 893 17.38 -17.85 -19.21
CA ALA A 893 17.71 -16.57 -18.56
C ALA A 893 18.80 -16.77 -17.48
N TYR A 894 19.71 -17.71 -17.72
CA TYR A 894 20.86 -18.07 -16.88
C TYR A 894 20.51 -18.46 -15.43
N GLY A 895 19.28 -18.96 -15.20
CA GLY A 895 18.76 -19.39 -13.90
C GLY A 895 18.20 -18.26 -13.03
N LYS A 896 17.98 -17.06 -13.61
CA LYS A 896 17.55 -15.83 -12.91
C LYS A 896 16.05 -15.53 -13.08
N GLY A 897 15.39 -16.12 -14.09
CA GLY A 897 14.05 -15.75 -14.57
C GLY A 897 12.93 -16.74 -14.25
N GLY A 898 13.24 -18.00 -13.97
CA GLY A 898 12.27 -19.03 -13.57
C GLY A 898 11.13 -19.25 -14.57
N SER A 899 9.91 -19.55 -14.08
CA SER A 899 8.73 -19.93 -14.89
C SER A 899 8.10 -18.81 -15.75
N MET A 900 8.72 -17.63 -15.80
CA MET A 900 8.06 -16.40 -16.28
C MET A 900 8.96 -15.57 -17.20
N HIS A 901 10.17 -15.26 -16.74
CA HIS A 901 11.07 -14.32 -17.43
C HIS A 901 11.99 -15.07 -18.40
N MET A 902 11.37 -15.69 -19.42
CA MET A 902 12.04 -16.47 -20.47
C MET A 902 12.09 -15.66 -21.76
N PHE A 903 13.28 -15.48 -22.35
CA PHE A 903 13.47 -14.64 -23.53
C PHE A 903 14.19 -15.41 -24.65
N THR A 904 13.76 -15.23 -25.90
CA THR A 904 14.53 -15.63 -27.08
C THR A 904 14.21 -14.69 -28.25
N LYS A 905 14.80 -14.89 -29.43
CA LYS A 905 14.65 -13.96 -30.56
C LYS A 905 13.19 -13.92 -31.03
N GLY A 906 12.56 -12.75 -30.93
CA GLY A 906 11.13 -12.56 -31.17
C GLY A 906 10.22 -13.29 -30.18
N PHE A 907 10.69 -13.52 -28.95
CA PHE A 907 9.88 -14.02 -27.84
C PHE A 907 10.19 -13.30 -26.53
N TYR A 908 9.15 -12.73 -25.93
CA TYR A 908 9.24 -11.92 -24.73
C TYR A 908 8.36 -12.52 -23.62
N GLY A 909 8.95 -13.35 -22.77
CA GLY A 909 8.37 -13.77 -21.48
C GLY A 909 8.32 -12.59 -20.52
N GLY A 910 7.13 -12.28 -20.02
CA GLY A 910 6.82 -10.97 -19.49
C GLY A 910 7.25 -10.71 -18.06
N ASN A 911 7.07 -9.44 -17.66
CA ASN A 911 7.21 -8.99 -16.28
C ASN A 911 6.14 -9.65 -15.39
N GLY A 912 6.43 -9.86 -14.10
CA GLY A 912 5.55 -10.56 -13.15
C GLY A 912 4.24 -9.84 -12.76
N ILE A 913 3.80 -8.87 -13.55
CA ILE A 913 2.66 -7.98 -13.29
C ILE A 913 1.55 -8.25 -14.30
N VAL A 914 0.37 -8.60 -13.80
CA VAL A 914 -0.80 -9.01 -14.61
C VAL A 914 -1.19 -7.92 -15.63
N GLY A 915 -1.02 -8.22 -16.92
CA GLY A 915 -1.41 -7.35 -18.03
C GLY A 915 -0.35 -6.33 -18.47
N ALA A 916 0.78 -6.20 -17.77
CA ALA A 916 1.83 -5.23 -18.10
C ALA A 916 2.52 -5.53 -19.44
N GLN A 917 2.45 -6.77 -19.93
CA GLN A 917 2.98 -7.16 -21.23
C GLN A 917 2.17 -6.61 -22.41
N VAL A 918 0.92 -6.17 -22.19
CA VAL A 918 0.02 -5.70 -23.26
C VAL A 918 0.44 -4.33 -23.83
N PRO A 919 0.68 -3.27 -23.01
CA PRO A 919 1.24 -2.02 -23.52
C PRO A 919 2.68 -2.18 -24.05
N VAL A 920 3.50 -3.07 -23.48
CA VAL A 920 4.84 -3.38 -24.00
C VAL A 920 4.76 -4.00 -25.39
N GLY A 921 3.84 -4.93 -25.62
CA GLY A 921 3.57 -5.51 -26.93
C GLY A 921 3.05 -4.51 -27.96
N ALA A 922 2.22 -3.54 -27.54
CA ALA A 922 1.85 -2.42 -28.39
C ALA A 922 3.07 -1.56 -28.77
N GLY A 923 4.06 -1.45 -27.89
CA GLY A 923 5.37 -0.83 -28.18
C GLY A 923 6.19 -1.59 -29.23
N LEU A 924 6.20 -2.92 -29.20
CA LEU A 924 6.84 -3.75 -30.24
C LEU A 924 6.15 -3.58 -31.60
N ALA A 925 4.82 -3.61 -31.63
CA ALA A 925 4.04 -3.35 -32.84
C ALA A 925 4.24 -1.93 -33.38
N PHE A 926 4.42 -0.93 -32.48
CA PHE A 926 4.81 0.42 -32.85
C PHE A 926 6.20 0.45 -33.49
N ALA A 927 7.18 -0.27 -32.93
CA ALA A 927 8.52 -0.37 -33.50
C ALA A 927 8.52 -1.02 -34.90
N HIS A 928 7.78 -2.12 -35.09
CA HIS A 928 7.59 -2.73 -36.42
C HIS A 928 7.01 -1.75 -37.44
N LYS A 929 5.98 -0.98 -37.04
CA LYS A 929 5.36 0.03 -37.92
C LYS A 929 6.29 1.21 -38.21
N TYR A 930 7.02 1.68 -37.21
CA TYR A 930 7.97 2.79 -37.34
C TYR A 930 9.16 2.44 -38.24
N GLN A 931 9.53 1.16 -38.31
CA GLN A 931 10.59 0.63 -39.17
C GLN A 931 10.09 0.06 -40.52
N ASP A 932 8.79 0.19 -40.84
CA ASP A 932 8.10 -0.42 -42.01
C ASP A 932 8.46 -1.91 -42.27
N THR A 933 8.63 -2.70 -41.21
CA THR A 933 9.07 -4.10 -41.35
C THR A 933 7.96 -5.06 -41.77
N LYS A 934 6.70 -4.62 -41.73
CA LYS A 934 5.48 -5.40 -42.05
C LYS A 934 5.33 -6.70 -41.24
N LYS A 935 5.93 -6.74 -40.06
CA LYS A 935 5.85 -7.83 -39.07
C LYS A 935 4.67 -7.60 -38.13
N ALA A 936 4.05 -8.69 -37.68
CA ALA A 936 3.00 -8.65 -36.66
C ALA A 936 3.59 -8.86 -35.25
N THR A 937 2.94 -8.30 -34.24
CA THR A 937 3.20 -8.66 -32.83
C THR A 937 1.98 -9.36 -32.25
N VAL A 938 2.14 -10.58 -31.75
CA VAL A 938 1.10 -11.32 -31.02
C VAL A 938 1.25 -11.10 -29.52
N ILE A 939 0.23 -10.46 -28.95
CA ILE A 939 0.24 -9.88 -27.60
C ILE A 939 -0.72 -10.68 -26.73
N LEU A 940 -0.20 -11.65 -25.99
CA LEU A 940 -0.98 -12.66 -25.28
C LEU A 940 -1.23 -12.27 -23.83
N TYR A 941 -2.47 -12.49 -23.37
CA TYR A 941 -2.88 -12.27 -21.99
C TYR A 941 -4.01 -13.22 -21.58
N GLY A 942 -4.06 -13.60 -20.30
CA GLY A 942 -5.16 -14.42 -19.79
C GLY A 942 -6.45 -13.63 -19.56
N ASP A 943 -7.58 -14.32 -19.56
CA ASP A 943 -8.89 -13.82 -19.08
C ASP A 943 -8.81 -12.93 -17.81
N GLY A 944 -8.02 -13.34 -16.79
CA GLY A 944 -7.80 -12.55 -15.57
C GLY A 944 -7.11 -11.19 -15.76
N ALA A 945 -6.37 -10.99 -16.85
CA ALA A 945 -5.72 -9.72 -17.18
C ALA A 945 -6.61 -8.78 -18.02
N SER A 946 -7.66 -9.31 -18.66
CA SER A 946 -8.55 -8.56 -19.57
C SER A 946 -9.30 -7.38 -18.92
N ASN A 947 -9.35 -7.32 -17.59
CA ASN A 947 -10.01 -6.29 -16.80
C ASN A 947 -9.07 -5.14 -16.39
N GLN A 948 -7.79 -5.20 -16.72
CA GLN A 948 -6.80 -4.20 -16.31
C GLN A 948 -6.86 -2.96 -17.23
N GLY A 949 -6.89 -1.75 -16.65
CA GLY A 949 -7.05 -0.50 -17.41
C GLY A 949 -6.00 -0.31 -18.52
N GLN A 950 -4.75 -0.71 -18.27
CA GLN A 950 -3.65 -0.68 -19.24
C GLN A 950 -3.90 -1.50 -20.53
N VAL A 951 -4.81 -2.49 -20.50
CA VAL A 951 -5.19 -3.25 -21.71
C VAL A 951 -6.06 -2.39 -22.62
N PHE A 952 -7.05 -1.68 -22.06
CA PHE A 952 -7.92 -0.78 -22.82
C PHE A 952 -7.18 0.46 -23.32
N GLU A 953 -6.20 0.96 -22.55
CA GLU A 953 -5.30 2.03 -23.00
C GLU A 953 -4.40 1.56 -24.16
N ALA A 954 -3.79 0.37 -24.05
CA ALA A 954 -3.01 -0.21 -25.14
C ALA A 954 -3.85 -0.46 -26.41
N PHE A 955 -5.10 -0.90 -26.28
CA PHE A 955 -6.06 -1.01 -27.39
C PHE A 955 -6.28 0.35 -28.06
N ASN A 956 -6.62 1.38 -27.27
CA ASN A 956 -6.86 2.74 -27.77
C ASN A 956 -5.66 3.28 -28.56
N MET A 957 -4.45 3.18 -28.00
CA MET A 957 -3.22 3.64 -28.66
C MET A 957 -2.90 2.83 -29.91
N ALA A 958 -3.07 1.50 -29.86
CA ALA A 958 -2.83 0.63 -31.01
C ALA A 958 -3.81 0.90 -32.17
N LYS A 959 -5.09 1.24 -31.88
CA LYS A 959 -6.05 1.61 -32.93
C LYS A 959 -5.84 3.02 -33.45
N LEU A 960 -5.57 4.00 -32.57
CA LEU A 960 -5.25 5.38 -32.93
C LEU A 960 -4.09 5.45 -33.94
N TRP A 961 -3.09 4.59 -33.78
CA TRP A 961 -1.93 4.49 -34.67
C TRP A 961 -2.05 3.39 -35.75
N ASN A 962 -3.14 2.62 -35.78
CA ASN A 962 -3.33 1.42 -36.62
C ASN A 962 -2.08 0.52 -36.64
N LEU A 963 -1.68 0.00 -35.48
CA LEU A 963 -0.51 -0.85 -35.31
C LEU A 963 -0.76 -2.30 -35.77
N PRO A 964 0.28 -3.04 -36.22
CA PRO A 964 0.19 -4.46 -36.57
C PRO A 964 0.17 -5.36 -35.32
N ALA A 965 -0.82 -5.15 -34.45
CA ALA A 965 -0.93 -5.80 -33.14
C ALA A 965 -2.12 -6.79 -33.10
N LEU A 966 -1.85 -8.03 -32.67
CA LEU A 966 -2.83 -9.09 -32.49
C LEU A 966 -2.99 -9.38 -30.99
N PHE A 967 -4.04 -8.82 -30.39
CA PHE A 967 -4.29 -8.90 -28.94
C PHE A 967 -5.02 -10.21 -28.59
N GLY A 968 -4.28 -11.22 -28.12
CA GLY A 968 -4.81 -12.56 -27.86
C GLY A 968 -5.18 -12.82 -26.40
N CYS A 969 -6.49 -12.91 -26.12
CA CYS A 969 -7.03 -13.35 -24.84
C CYS A 969 -7.10 -14.88 -24.76
N GLU A 970 -6.31 -15.51 -23.90
CA GLU A 970 -6.49 -16.92 -23.52
C GLU A 970 -7.68 -17.08 -22.56
N ASN A 971 -8.88 -17.30 -23.10
CA ASN A 971 -10.09 -17.53 -22.31
C ASN A 971 -10.14 -18.97 -21.80
N ASN A 972 -9.51 -19.18 -20.63
CA ASN A 972 -9.48 -20.43 -19.87
C ASN A 972 -10.70 -20.60 -18.93
N LYS A 973 -11.79 -19.86 -19.22
CA LYS A 973 -13.05 -19.80 -18.45
C LYS A 973 -12.93 -19.34 -16.98
N TYR A 974 -11.73 -19.03 -16.46
CA TYR A 974 -11.42 -18.88 -15.04
C TYR A 974 -10.27 -17.88 -14.79
N GLY A 975 -10.59 -16.58 -14.82
CA GLY A 975 -9.65 -15.50 -14.51
C GLY A 975 -9.23 -15.53 -13.04
N MET A 976 -7.93 -15.75 -12.77
CA MET A 976 -7.35 -15.85 -11.42
C MET A 976 -8.11 -16.83 -10.49
N GLY A 977 -8.65 -17.92 -11.04
CA GLY A 977 -9.45 -18.90 -10.30
C GLY A 977 -10.92 -18.51 -10.06
N THR A 978 -11.37 -17.36 -10.58
CA THR A 978 -12.78 -16.96 -10.58
C THR A 978 -13.37 -17.12 -11.97
N ALA A 979 -14.44 -17.93 -12.07
CA ALA A 979 -15.16 -18.19 -13.33
C ALA A 979 -15.48 -16.90 -14.10
N ALA A 980 -15.36 -16.92 -15.43
CA ALA A 980 -15.41 -15.73 -16.28
C ALA A 980 -16.68 -14.87 -16.06
N ASN A 981 -17.84 -15.49 -15.88
CA ASN A 981 -19.11 -14.81 -15.58
C ASN A 981 -19.18 -14.13 -14.20
N ARG A 982 -18.20 -14.39 -13.31
CA ARG A 982 -18.05 -13.75 -12.00
C ARG A 982 -16.85 -12.80 -11.93
N SER A 983 -15.85 -12.98 -12.78
CA SER A 983 -14.67 -12.09 -12.87
C SER A 983 -14.81 -11.00 -13.94
N SER A 984 -15.78 -11.09 -14.84
CA SER A 984 -15.92 -10.20 -16.00
C SER A 984 -17.39 -9.87 -16.31
N ALA A 985 -17.72 -8.57 -16.38
CA ALA A 985 -19.07 -8.11 -16.75
C ALA A 985 -19.41 -8.32 -18.24
N LEU A 986 -18.39 -8.28 -19.12
CA LEU A 986 -18.49 -8.70 -20.53
C LEU A 986 -17.58 -9.91 -20.73
N THR A 987 -18.17 -11.09 -20.89
CA THR A 987 -17.47 -12.38 -21.03
C THR A 987 -17.03 -12.71 -22.45
N ASP A 988 -17.57 -12.02 -23.46
CA ASP A 988 -17.03 -12.01 -24.82
C ASP A 988 -15.81 -11.07 -24.86
N TYR A 989 -14.63 -11.64 -24.62
CA TYR A 989 -13.38 -10.89 -24.61
C TYR A 989 -13.02 -10.34 -26.00
N TYR A 990 -13.39 -11.04 -27.07
CA TYR A 990 -13.19 -10.55 -28.44
C TYR A 990 -13.90 -9.22 -28.76
N LYS A 991 -15.02 -8.92 -28.07
CA LYS A 991 -15.78 -7.66 -28.22
C LYS A 991 -15.18 -6.49 -27.44
N ARG A 992 -14.21 -6.72 -26.54
CA ARG A 992 -13.66 -5.67 -25.67
C ARG A 992 -12.84 -4.61 -26.39
N GLY A 993 -12.47 -4.86 -27.64
CA GLY A 993 -11.88 -3.86 -28.53
C GLY A 993 -12.79 -2.66 -28.82
N GLN A 994 -14.12 -2.80 -28.67
CA GLN A 994 -15.18 -1.84 -29.01
C GLN A 994 -15.19 -1.35 -30.47
N TYR A 995 -14.14 -0.65 -30.88
CA TYR A 995 -13.86 -0.12 -32.23
C TYR A 995 -12.67 -0.84 -32.90
N ILE A 996 -12.09 -1.83 -32.22
CA ILE A 996 -11.16 -2.80 -32.80
C ILE A 996 -11.98 -4.05 -33.14
N PRO A 997 -11.95 -4.50 -34.40
CA PRO A 997 -12.60 -5.75 -34.79
C PRO A 997 -12.09 -6.96 -33.98
N GLY A 998 -12.99 -7.92 -33.78
CA GLY A 998 -12.79 -9.05 -32.89
C GLY A 998 -13.06 -10.38 -33.59
N LEU A 999 -12.27 -11.40 -33.23
CA LEU A 999 -12.42 -12.77 -33.69
C LEU A 999 -12.26 -13.74 -32.52
N LYS A 1000 -13.34 -14.46 -32.21
CA LYS A 1000 -13.37 -15.56 -31.24
C LYS A 1000 -13.02 -16.86 -31.95
N VAL A 1001 -12.20 -17.70 -31.33
CA VAL A 1001 -11.55 -18.87 -31.95
C VAL A 1001 -11.68 -20.08 -31.06
N ASN A 1002 -11.98 -21.26 -31.63
CA ASN A 1002 -11.87 -22.54 -30.93
C ASN A 1002 -10.39 -22.81 -30.56
N GLY A 1003 -10.00 -22.46 -29.33
CA GLY A 1003 -8.64 -22.61 -28.80
C GLY A 1003 -8.29 -24.02 -28.32
N MET A 1004 -9.07 -25.02 -28.72
CA MET A 1004 -8.76 -26.45 -28.57
C MET A 1004 -8.45 -27.13 -29.91
N ASP A 1005 -8.76 -26.48 -31.04
CA ASP A 1005 -8.46 -26.97 -32.39
C ASP A 1005 -7.29 -26.17 -32.98
N VAL A 1006 -6.13 -26.81 -33.11
CA VAL A 1006 -4.88 -26.18 -33.57
C VAL A 1006 -4.97 -25.62 -35.00
N LEU A 1007 -5.86 -26.19 -35.83
CA LEU A 1007 -6.06 -25.78 -37.22
C LEU A 1007 -6.92 -24.52 -37.29
N ALA A 1008 -7.92 -24.40 -36.43
CA ALA A 1008 -8.68 -23.17 -36.24
C ALA A 1008 -7.78 -22.03 -35.70
N VAL A 1009 -6.90 -22.31 -34.74
CA VAL A 1009 -5.92 -21.31 -34.25
C VAL A 1009 -4.99 -20.86 -35.37
N LYS A 1010 -4.38 -21.79 -36.15
CA LYS A 1010 -3.53 -21.43 -37.30
C LYS A 1010 -4.25 -20.53 -38.30
N ALA A 1011 -5.47 -20.88 -38.70
CA ALA A 1011 -6.24 -20.09 -39.67
C ALA A 1011 -6.57 -18.68 -39.15
N ALA A 1012 -7.01 -18.55 -37.90
CA ALA A 1012 -7.30 -17.25 -37.28
C ALA A 1012 -6.07 -16.34 -37.18
N VAL A 1013 -4.92 -16.89 -36.78
CA VAL A 1013 -3.68 -16.12 -36.61
C VAL A 1013 -3.09 -15.74 -37.97
N LYS A 1014 -3.15 -16.64 -38.96
CA LYS A 1014 -2.71 -16.35 -40.34
C LYS A 1014 -3.53 -15.19 -40.93
N TYR A 1015 -4.86 -15.27 -40.82
CA TYR A 1015 -5.76 -14.18 -41.22
C TYR A 1015 -5.43 -12.88 -40.47
N GLY A 1016 -5.20 -12.93 -39.16
CA GLY A 1016 -4.81 -11.76 -38.36
C GLY A 1016 -3.50 -11.12 -38.83
N LYS A 1017 -2.49 -11.94 -39.16
CA LYS A 1017 -1.22 -11.46 -39.71
C LYS A 1017 -1.41 -10.80 -41.08
N GLU A 1018 -2.18 -11.41 -41.96
CA GLU A 1018 -2.49 -10.85 -43.29
C GLU A 1018 -3.28 -9.53 -43.17
N TYR A 1019 -4.27 -9.47 -42.27
CA TYR A 1019 -5.07 -8.29 -41.96
C TYR A 1019 -4.22 -7.11 -41.41
N THR A 1020 -3.30 -7.41 -40.48
CA THR A 1020 -2.39 -6.40 -39.91
C THR A 1020 -1.35 -5.92 -40.92
N ALA A 1021 -0.78 -6.83 -41.73
CA ALA A 1021 0.17 -6.50 -42.79
C ALA A 1021 -0.47 -5.69 -43.95
N ALA A 1022 -1.76 -5.87 -44.21
CA ALA A 1022 -2.55 -5.05 -45.13
C ALA A 1022 -2.85 -3.64 -44.59
N GLY A 1023 -2.49 -3.33 -43.34
CA GLY A 1023 -2.58 -1.99 -42.76
C GLY A 1023 -3.94 -1.63 -42.14
N HIS A 1024 -4.85 -2.60 -41.97
CA HIS A 1024 -6.17 -2.37 -41.36
C HIS A 1024 -6.13 -2.04 -39.85
N GLY A 1025 -4.94 -2.13 -39.24
CA GLY A 1025 -4.69 -1.86 -37.83
C GLY A 1025 -4.82 -3.12 -36.97
N PRO A 1026 -4.98 -2.97 -35.65
CA PRO A 1026 -4.99 -4.10 -34.72
C PRO A 1026 -6.24 -4.96 -34.83
N LEU A 1027 -6.15 -6.17 -34.26
CA LEU A 1027 -7.25 -7.13 -34.11
C LEU A 1027 -7.28 -7.68 -32.68
N VAL A 1028 -8.47 -7.94 -32.13
CA VAL A 1028 -8.64 -8.64 -30.85
C VAL A 1028 -9.01 -10.10 -31.11
N LEU A 1029 -8.29 -11.02 -30.49
CA LEU A 1029 -8.48 -12.47 -30.60
C LEU A 1029 -8.91 -13.04 -29.25
N GLU A 1030 -9.88 -13.95 -29.23
CA GLU A 1030 -10.24 -14.72 -28.04
C GLU A 1030 -10.08 -16.22 -28.31
N TYR A 1031 -9.05 -16.83 -27.73
CA TYR A 1031 -8.84 -18.28 -27.79
C TYR A 1031 -9.67 -18.94 -26.70
N VAL A 1032 -10.77 -19.58 -27.10
CA VAL A 1032 -11.66 -20.31 -26.19
C VAL A 1032 -11.03 -21.66 -25.87
N THR A 1033 -10.40 -21.77 -24.70
CA THR A 1033 -9.45 -22.86 -24.39
C THR A 1033 -9.67 -23.42 -22.97
N TYR A 1034 -8.98 -24.49 -22.57
CA TYR A 1034 -9.16 -25.12 -21.26
C TYR A 1034 -7.89 -25.79 -20.73
N ARG A 1035 -7.46 -25.37 -19.53
CA ARG A 1035 -6.28 -25.90 -18.82
C ARG A 1035 -6.69 -26.79 -17.66
N TYR A 1036 -6.07 -27.96 -17.56
CA TYR A 1036 -6.41 -28.98 -16.55
C TYR A 1036 -5.91 -28.66 -15.13
N GLY A 1037 -5.01 -27.68 -14.97
CA GLY A 1037 -4.49 -27.23 -13.68
C GLY A 1037 -5.12 -25.92 -13.18
N GLY A 1038 -5.06 -25.71 -11.86
CA GLY A 1038 -5.39 -24.43 -11.21
C GLY A 1038 -4.49 -23.27 -11.64
N HIS A 1039 -4.57 -22.11 -10.99
CA HIS A 1039 -4.01 -20.86 -11.51
C HIS A 1039 -2.48 -20.94 -11.71
N SER A 1040 -1.81 -21.45 -10.69
CA SER A 1040 -0.36 -21.72 -10.58
C SER A 1040 -0.20 -23.11 -9.96
N MET A 1041 0.98 -23.73 -10.01
CA MET A 1041 1.25 -24.98 -9.27
C MET A 1041 1.13 -24.86 -7.75
N SER A 1042 1.05 -23.64 -7.21
CA SER A 1042 0.69 -23.37 -5.81
C SER A 1042 -0.83 -23.37 -5.53
N ASP A 1043 -1.66 -23.34 -6.56
CA ASP A 1043 -3.13 -23.42 -6.50
C ASP A 1043 -3.59 -24.70 -7.25
N PRO A 1044 -4.05 -25.75 -6.54
CA PRO A 1044 -4.48 -26.98 -7.18
C PRO A 1044 -5.77 -26.84 -8.02
N GLY A 1045 -6.49 -25.71 -7.94
CA GLY A 1045 -7.70 -25.44 -8.72
C GLY A 1045 -8.97 -26.18 -8.24
N THR A 1046 -8.84 -27.07 -7.26
CA THR A 1046 -9.91 -27.91 -6.70
C THR A 1046 -10.99 -27.13 -5.95
N THR A 1047 -10.81 -25.82 -5.77
CA THR A 1047 -11.77 -24.90 -5.14
C THR A 1047 -12.75 -24.27 -6.14
N TYR A 1048 -12.52 -24.40 -7.45
CA TYR A 1048 -13.36 -23.79 -8.49
C TYR A 1048 -13.53 -24.63 -9.78
N ARG A 1049 -12.81 -25.74 -9.92
CA ARG A 1049 -13.07 -26.77 -10.93
C ARG A 1049 -13.33 -28.12 -10.27
N THR A 1050 -14.28 -28.89 -10.80
CA THR A 1050 -14.55 -30.25 -10.29
C THR A 1050 -13.66 -31.29 -11.00
N ARG A 1051 -13.52 -32.48 -10.41
CA ARG A 1051 -12.72 -33.56 -11.02
C ARG A 1051 -13.39 -34.09 -12.28
N GLU A 1052 -14.71 -34.12 -12.26
CA GLU A 1052 -15.62 -34.59 -13.30
C GLU A 1052 -15.58 -33.64 -14.51
N GLU A 1053 -15.54 -32.32 -14.26
CA GLU A 1053 -15.33 -31.28 -15.27
C GLU A 1053 -13.99 -31.46 -16.00
N ILE A 1054 -12.89 -31.59 -15.24
CA ILE A 1054 -11.54 -31.78 -15.80
C ILE A 1054 -11.44 -33.11 -16.54
N GLN A 1055 -12.05 -34.19 -16.01
CA GLN A 1055 -12.05 -35.50 -16.66
C GLN A 1055 -12.87 -35.50 -17.95
N ARG A 1056 -14.04 -34.84 -17.98
CA ARG A 1056 -14.84 -34.65 -19.19
C ARG A 1056 -14.09 -33.86 -20.25
N MET A 1057 -13.43 -32.77 -19.88
CA MET A 1057 -12.66 -31.98 -20.85
C MET A 1057 -11.48 -32.78 -21.43
N ARG A 1058 -10.78 -33.56 -20.59
CA ARG A 1058 -9.72 -34.49 -21.04
C ARG A 1058 -10.21 -35.61 -21.96
N SER A 1059 -11.45 -36.09 -21.80
CA SER A 1059 -11.97 -37.21 -22.61
C SER A 1059 -12.71 -36.78 -23.88
N THR A 1060 -13.20 -35.54 -23.96
CA THR A 1060 -14.00 -35.05 -25.10
C THR A 1060 -13.33 -33.96 -25.93
N ASN A 1061 -12.43 -33.16 -25.33
CA ASN A 1061 -11.94 -31.91 -25.92
C ASN A 1061 -10.41 -31.73 -25.81
N ASP A 1062 -9.61 -32.78 -25.55
CA ASP A 1062 -8.14 -32.64 -25.48
C ASP A 1062 -7.54 -32.32 -26.87
N PRO A 1063 -6.65 -31.31 -27.00
CA PRO A 1063 -6.18 -30.84 -28.30
C PRO A 1063 -5.30 -31.87 -29.03
N ILE A 1064 -4.56 -32.69 -28.29
CA ILE A 1064 -3.68 -33.72 -28.84
C ILE A 1064 -4.53 -34.90 -29.29
N ALA A 1065 -5.55 -35.28 -28.51
CA ALA A 1065 -6.51 -36.31 -28.91
C ALA A 1065 -7.32 -35.91 -30.15
N GLY A 1066 -7.72 -34.63 -30.26
CA GLY A 1066 -8.46 -34.11 -31.41
C GLY A 1066 -7.68 -34.16 -32.71
N LEU A 1067 -6.43 -33.65 -32.72
CA LEU A 1067 -5.56 -33.75 -33.90
C LEU A 1067 -5.20 -35.22 -34.20
N LYS A 1068 -4.91 -36.04 -33.17
CA LYS A 1068 -4.66 -37.49 -33.31
C LYS A 1068 -5.77 -38.19 -34.07
N GLN A 1069 -7.03 -37.89 -33.71
CA GLN A 1069 -8.17 -38.46 -34.41
C GLN A 1069 -8.15 -38.10 -35.90
N LYS A 1070 -8.00 -36.81 -36.25
CA LYS A 1070 -7.98 -36.37 -37.66
C LYS A 1070 -6.81 -36.93 -38.46
N ILE A 1071 -5.64 -37.02 -37.86
CA ILE A 1071 -4.44 -37.60 -38.48
C ILE A 1071 -4.65 -39.08 -38.83
N LEU A 1072 -5.39 -39.83 -38.01
CA LEU A 1072 -5.75 -41.23 -38.27
C LEU A 1072 -6.93 -41.34 -39.25
N ASP A 1073 -8.02 -40.60 -39.02
CA ASP A 1073 -9.22 -40.54 -39.89
C ASP A 1073 -8.86 -40.20 -41.35
N TRP A 1074 -7.87 -39.31 -41.55
CA TRP A 1074 -7.39 -38.88 -42.86
C TRP A 1074 -6.22 -39.72 -43.42
N SER A 1075 -5.78 -40.78 -42.71
CA SER A 1075 -4.65 -41.64 -43.11
C SER A 1075 -3.34 -40.87 -43.39
N VAL A 1076 -3.02 -39.90 -42.53
CA VAL A 1076 -1.79 -39.08 -42.62
C VAL A 1076 -0.56 -39.84 -42.10
N VAL A 1077 -0.76 -40.72 -41.10
CA VAL A 1077 0.20 -41.74 -40.60
C VAL A 1077 -0.55 -43.01 -40.18
N SER A 1078 0.17 -44.11 -40.00
CA SER A 1078 -0.37 -45.29 -39.29
C SER A 1078 -0.42 -45.09 -37.77
N GLU A 1079 -1.13 -45.96 -37.05
CA GLU A 1079 -1.18 -45.92 -35.58
C GLU A 1079 0.19 -46.25 -34.97
N GLU A 1080 0.99 -47.10 -35.62
CA GLU A 1080 2.35 -47.49 -35.25
C GLU A 1080 3.34 -46.33 -35.41
N GLU A 1081 3.27 -45.62 -36.54
CA GLU A 1081 4.06 -44.40 -36.78
C GLU A 1081 3.74 -43.33 -35.73
N LEU A 1082 2.46 -43.13 -35.40
CA LEU A 1082 2.06 -42.17 -34.38
C LEU A 1082 2.50 -42.60 -32.97
N LYS A 1083 2.43 -43.90 -32.64
CA LYS A 1083 3.01 -44.46 -31.40
C LYS A 1083 4.54 -44.27 -31.34
N ALA A 1084 5.23 -44.32 -32.49
CA ALA A 1084 6.65 -43.99 -32.59
C ALA A 1084 6.91 -42.49 -32.31
N ILE A 1085 6.11 -41.57 -32.85
CA ILE A 1085 6.20 -40.13 -32.54
C ILE A 1085 5.95 -39.88 -31.04
N ASP A 1086 4.91 -40.48 -30.45
CA ASP A 1086 4.60 -40.40 -29.01
C ASP A 1086 5.78 -40.88 -28.14
N LYS A 1087 6.42 -41.99 -28.54
CA LYS A 1087 7.58 -42.57 -27.84
C LYS A 1087 8.83 -41.69 -27.97
N ASP A 1088 9.12 -41.20 -29.17
CA ASP A 1088 10.31 -40.41 -29.47
C ASP A 1088 10.26 -39.02 -28.82
N ALA A 1089 9.12 -38.31 -28.92
CA ALA A 1089 8.90 -37.04 -28.23
C ALA A 1089 9.09 -37.18 -26.71
N ARG A 1090 8.61 -38.28 -26.12
CA ARG A 1090 8.80 -38.58 -24.70
C ARG A 1090 10.26 -38.96 -24.36
N ALA A 1091 10.97 -39.66 -25.24
CA ALA A 1091 12.38 -39.98 -25.05
C ALA A 1091 13.24 -38.70 -25.05
N HIS A 1092 13.06 -37.85 -26.08
CA HIS A 1092 13.71 -36.55 -26.21
C HIS A 1092 13.49 -35.65 -24.98
N VAL A 1093 12.25 -35.51 -24.49
CA VAL A 1093 11.97 -34.71 -23.29
C VAL A 1093 12.63 -35.30 -22.04
N ASN A 1094 12.66 -36.63 -21.88
CA ASN A 1094 13.34 -37.24 -20.73
C ASN A 1094 14.87 -37.02 -20.76
N GLU A 1095 15.49 -37.10 -21.94
CA GLU A 1095 16.92 -36.82 -22.14
C GLU A 1095 17.25 -35.35 -21.83
N GLU A 1096 16.48 -34.42 -22.40
CA GLU A 1096 16.63 -32.97 -22.19
C GLU A 1096 16.41 -32.57 -20.72
N VAL A 1097 15.45 -33.20 -20.03
CA VAL A 1097 15.23 -33.02 -18.59
C VAL A 1097 16.40 -33.56 -17.78
N ALA A 1098 16.89 -34.76 -18.07
CA ALA A 1098 18.04 -35.35 -17.35
C ALA A 1098 19.30 -34.51 -17.53
N ALA A 1099 19.54 -33.98 -18.73
CA ALA A 1099 20.63 -33.03 -18.99
C ALA A 1099 20.46 -31.71 -18.21
N ALA A 1100 19.24 -31.17 -18.13
CA ALA A 1100 18.94 -29.96 -17.36
C ALA A 1100 19.10 -30.17 -15.84
N GLU A 1101 18.76 -31.34 -15.30
CA GLU A 1101 18.98 -31.67 -13.89
C GLU A 1101 20.46 -31.78 -13.53
N ALA A 1102 21.32 -32.15 -14.48
CA ALA A 1102 22.77 -32.26 -14.33
C ALA A 1102 23.53 -30.93 -14.46
N MET A 1103 22.90 -29.85 -14.95
CA MET A 1103 23.54 -28.54 -15.13
C MET A 1103 24.04 -27.91 -13.82
N ALA A 1104 25.09 -27.10 -13.90
CA ALA A 1104 25.55 -26.30 -12.77
C ALA A 1104 24.48 -25.28 -12.30
N VAL A 1105 24.38 -25.09 -10.99
CA VAL A 1105 23.68 -23.94 -10.38
C VAL A 1105 24.58 -22.70 -10.56
N PRO A 1106 24.04 -21.49 -10.81
CA PRO A 1106 24.85 -20.26 -10.79
C PRO A 1106 25.59 -20.11 -9.46
N GLU A 1107 26.82 -19.57 -9.48
CA GLU A 1107 27.54 -19.31 -8.23
C GLU A 1107 26.79 -18.29 -7.37
N ALA A 1108 26.85 -18.44 -6.05
CA ALA A 1108 26.17 -17.57 -5.10
C ALA A 1108 26.93 -16.23 -4.87
N THR A 1109 27.43 -15.61 -5.93
CA THR A 1109 28.19 -14.35 -5.85
C THR A 1109 27.30 -13.12 -6.10
N PRO A 1110 27.55 -11.97 -5.43
CA PRO A 1110 26.80 -10.75 -5.70
C PRO A 1110 26.90 -10.29 -7.16
N LYS A 1111 28.02 -10.56 -7.83
CA LYS A 1111 28.25 -10.18 -9.23
C LYS A 1111 27.20 -10.77 -10.18
N ILE A 1112 26.81 -12.03 -9.99
CA ILE A 1112 25.87 -12.75 -10.88
C ILE A 1112 24.47 -12.13 -10.88
N LEU A 1113 24.09 -11.39 -9.82
CA LEU A 1113 22.86 -10.60 -9.75
C LEU A 1113 22.85 -9.39 -10.70
N PHE A 1114 24.03 -8.92 -11.13
CA PHE A 1114 24.21 -7.75 -11.99
C PHE A 1114 24.73 -8.10 -13.40
N GLU A 1115 25.17 -9.34 -13.63
CA GLU A 1115 25.46 -9.86 -14.97
C GLU A 1115 24.19 -9.95 -15.84
N ASP A 1116 24.35 -9.80 -17.15
CA ASP A 1116 23.31 -10.03 -18.17
C ASP A 1116 22.02 -9.17 -18.03
N ILE A 1117 22.09 -8.01 -17.35
CA ILE A 1117 20.94 -7.06 -17.23
C ILE A 1117 20.61 -6.37 -18.56
N TYR A 1118 21.60 -6.12 -19.41
CA TYR A 1118 21.45 -5.47 -20.71
C TYR A 1118 21.91 -6.38 -21.86
N VAL A 1119 21.56 -6.02 -23.08
CA VAL A 1119 22.10 -6.65 -24.29
C VAL A 1119 23.59 -6.29 -24.38
N ARG A 1120 24.45 -7.27 -24.70
CA ARG A 1120 25.91 -7.04 -24.76
C ARG A 1120 26.29 -5.99 -25.81
N GLY A 1121 27.05 -4.99 -25.39
CA GLY A 1121 27.35 -3.78 -26.14
C GLY A 1121 26.36 -2.62 -25.91
N THR A 1122 25.39 -2.76 -24.99
CA THR A 1122 24.43 -1.70 -24.61
C THR A 1122 24.44 -1.39 -23.11
N GLU A 1123 25.37 -1.98 -22.35
CA GLU A 1123 25.58 -1.71 -20.94
C GLU A 1123 25.94 -0.22 -20.71
N PRO A 1124 25.27 0.48 -19.76
CA PRO A 1124 25.74 1.77 -19.30
C PRO A 1124 27.01 1.59 -18.44
N GLN A 1125 27.88 2.60 -18.43
CA GLN A 1125 29.13 2.57 -17.64
C GLN A 1125 28.93 2.27 -16.15
N PHE A 1126 27.76 2.63 -15.60
CA PHE A 1126 27.32 2.23 -14.27
C PHE A 1126 25.81 1.99 -14.21
N ILE A 1127 25.41 1.04 -13.36
CA ILE A 1127 24.04 0.88 -12.85
C ILE A 1127 23.96 1.50 -11.46
N ARG A 1128 22.96 2.32 -11.22
CA ARG A 1128 22.53 2.69 -9.86
C ARG A 1128 21.80 1.50 -9.22
N GLY A 1129 22.27 1.06 -8.07
CA GLY A 1129 21.65 0.01 -7.27
C GLY A 1129 20.39 0.48 -6.53
N ARG A 1130 20.10 -0.17 -5.41
CA ARG A 1130 18.85 0.02 -4.65
C ARG A 1130 18.88 1.28 -3.77
N THR A 1131 20.07 1.79 -3.45
CA THR A 1131 20.27 3.09 -2.79
C THR A 1131 20.89 4.10 -3.77
N PRO A 1132 20.98 5.40 -3.44
CA PRO A 1132 21.77 6.36 -4.22
C PRO A 1132 23.25 5.99 -4.31
N ASP A 1133 23.77 5.30 -3.29
CA ASP A 1133 25.19 5.09 -3.02
C ASP A 1133 25.70 3.72 -3.50
N GLU A 1134 24.81 2.74 -3.72
CA GLU A 1134 25.11 1.54 -4.49
C GLU A 1134 25.31 1.93 -5.97
N ALA A 1135 26.54 1.88 -6.47
CA ALA A 1135 26.86 2.03 -7.90
C ALA A 1135 27.68 0.83 -8.39
N PHE A 1136 27.16 0.13 -9.39
CA PHE A 1136 27.77 -1.06 -9.98
C PHE A 1136 28.32 -0.72 -11.37
N TYR A 1137 29.65 -0.71 -11.50
CA TYR A 1137 30.34 -0.39 -12.74
C TYR A 1137 30.48 -1.65 -13.62
N PHE A 1138 30.38 -1.46 -14.93
CA PHE A 1138 30.62 -2.50 -15.92
C PHE A 1138 32.04 -2.37 -16.46
N ASN A 1139 32.81 -3.45 -16.35
CA ASN A 1139 34.21 -3.57 -16.80
C ASN A 1139 34.29 -4.39 -18.10
#